data_AF-A0A5J4UE98-F1
#
_entry.id   AF-A0A5J4UE98-F1
#
_cell.length_a   1.000
_cell.length_b   1.000
_cell.length_c   1.000
_cell.angle_alpha   90.00
_cell.angle_beta   90.00
_cell.angle_gamma   90.00
#
_symmetry.space_group_name_H-M   'P 1'
#
loop_
_entity.id
_entity.type
_entity.pdbx_description
1 polymer ?
#
loop_
_entity_poly.entity_id
_entity_poly.type
_entity_poly.pdbx_seq_one_letter_code
_entity_poly.pdbx_strand_id
1 'polypeptide(L)'
;KNGFRFVEGPLVQAARQGCVFLADEFNLLTPAVMIGLVPFLSARPGDTFIHPEIKDPITISSGFIFVATGNEDTERGRVKLPQFVDSLLQRFIVSNPSAKDMEGLIEKIMKADYPNINISQLQPTALREFVDRMKEILNIKWSLRDVRRFLRRANDFLGYTVDDTQLPDQIKPITSTDIALSFILSGHTLDEERKNDMIDQTVKIFGGSQRDAKNLAQDRTHYRETFQGNYLVRGHIAMKIEKKVIFPQPTKDALFWIRWTGTPEDQIPHENVLLVGPTCYKATAMEFLLPDNKNVIYMTREMQVSELIGSTSICTPTRFEDSMQSLQMSIRDALISIGYTNKQENGEQIVKDIQQTLKNEIENIERGIEVQNREKRHGVLRGVLYLQMCLNKMREKVNSFQNEINEQQSSSTPGIQITMAFNPSVVTLSSVLGIPLLLRSIHQPPASVLERLNSLLEDPRSLVIAEDTQQIFNDESLLREVNQSRSRSAPISAGFSLAATTTETERMSLSGPILSRFTNIYIEPYRMNIIKQLLPTKMKNQRNDDVGDQDDEDDLKIMTERITENNYDLIEAINDIHRGFIKQNQKVTITEYIRWCKTANSLHKQQNFSPQKAAGIAALRTIVDALPDNYRRYKTKEVLSAHIPQQLNYIIVTDAKERPVQQREDVLICTESSHQQKELMSKISGISIPIHSNAQIDVLDSVIWTRSAVDMADAVLTSIASKAITIFEGSPGRGKTAVAKSVLEALGLKCTRINLSPTTTVEDLFGRDMPQADPEGGGFTTRFVPGPLTSAMNNSSRDTDDQ
;
A
#
# COMPACT_ATOMS: atom_id res chain seq x y z
N LYS A 1 23.24 -14.76 37.68
CA LYS A 1 23.40 -13.46 36.99
C LYS A 1 22.92 -13.49 35.53
N ASN A 2 22.76 -14.66 34.91
CA ASN A 2 22.20 -14.82 33.56
C ASN A 2 20.71 -15.20 33.63
N GLY A 3 19.85 -14.19 33.82
CA GLY A 3 18.39 -14.38 33.86
C GLY A 3 17.66 -13.16 33.32
N PHE A 4 16.34 -13.28 33.12
CA PHE A 4 15.50 -12.15 32.72
C PHE A 4 15.65 -10.99 33.71
N ARG A 5 16.02 -9.81 33.20
CA ARG A 5 16.14 -8.58 34.00
C ARG A 5 15.00 -7.62 33.67
N PHE A 6 14.50 -6.93 34.68
CA PHE A 6 13.64 -5.78 34.46
C PHE A 6 14.46 -4.67 33.80
N VAL A 7 13.92 -4.06 32.75
CA VAL A 7 14.48 -2.88 32.11
C VAL A 7 13.55 -1.73 32.43
N GLU A 8 14.07 -0.69 33.09
CA GLU A 8 13.28 0.46 33.49
C GLU A 8 12.70 1.18 32.27
N GLY A 9 11.38 1.37 32.28
CA GLY A 9 10.70 2.17 31.28
C GLY A 9 10.93 3.69 31.47
N PRO A 10 10.60 4.51 30.45
CA PRO A 10 10.87 5.95 30.46
C PRO A 10 10.28 6.70 31.67
N LEU A 11 9.08 6.31 32.11
CA LEU A 11 8.43 6.91 33.28
C LEU A 11 9.21 6.65 34.57
N VAL A 12 9.68 5.42 34.77
CA VAL A 12 10.44 5.03 35.98
C VAL A 12 11.80 5.72 35.99
N GLN A 13 12.46 5.80 34.83
CA GLN A 13 13.72 6.52 34.68
C GLN A 13 13.54 8.01 35.00
N ALA A 14 12.50 8.65 34.44
CA ALA A 14 12.21 10.06 34.71
C ALA A 14 11.91 10.31 36.20
N ALA A 15 11.14 9.43 36.82
CA ALA A 15 10.83 9.47 38.24
C ALA A 15 12.08 9.39 39.13
N ARG A 16 12.99 8.45 38.85
CA ARG A 16 14.25 8.27 39.61
C ARG A 16 15.26 9.38 39.34
N GLN A 17 15.36 9.86 38.11
CA GLN A 17 16.31 10.91 37.72
C GLN A 17 15.81 12.33 38.04
N GLY A 18 14.53 12.48 38.37
CA GLY A 18 13.93 13.79 38.62
C GLY A 18 13.75 14.60 37.34
N CYS A 19 13.40 13.94 36.23
CA CYS A 19 13.13 14.59 34.95
C CYS A 19 11.62 14.82 34.75
N VAL A 20 11.29 15.76 33.86
CA VAL A 20 9.90 15.96 33.43
C VAL A 20 9.49 14.82 32.50
N PHE A 21 8.36 14.18 32.79
CA PHE A 21 7.74 13.16 31.94
C PHE A 21 6.53 13.76 31.22
N LEU A 22 6.59 13.80 29.90
CA LEU A 22 5.50 14.29 29.04
C LEU A 22 4.76 13.10 28.42
N ALA A 23 3.50 12.92 28.79
CA ALA A 23 2.59 11.93 28.23
C ALA A 23 1.67 12.57 27.18
N ASP A 24 1.95 12.33 25.90
CA ASP A 24 1.08 12.80 24.82
C ASP A 24 -0.12 11.87 24.61
N GLU A 25 -1.24 12.45 24.18
CA GLU A 25 -2.53 11.76 23.97
C GLU A 25 -2.95 10.85 25.14
N PHE A 26 -2.84 11.34 26.37
CA PHE A 26 -3.12 10.59 27.61
C PHE A 26 -4.51 9.92 27.62
N ASN A 27 -5.48 10.51 26.93
CA ASN A 27 -6.85 9.99 26.78
C ASN A 27 -6.99 8.81 25.79
N LEU A 28 -5.91 8.32 25.19
CA LEU A 28 -5.90 7.04 24.48
C LEU A 28 -5.68 5.85 25.40
N LEU A 29 -5.17 6.07 26.61
CA LEU A 29 -4.94 4.98 27.57
C LEU A 29 -6.26 4.32 27.98
N THR A 30 -6.21 3.01 28.20
CA THR A 30 -7.35 2.31 28.80
C THR A 30 -7.54 2.76 30.25
N PRO A 31 -8.78 2.73 30.81
CA PRO A 31 -9.00 3.12 32.20
C PRO A 31 -8.15 2.33 33.20
N ALA A 32 -7.86 1.05 32.90
CA ALA A 32 -7.01 0.21 33.73
C ALA A 32 -5.57 0.75 33.82
N VAL A 33 -4.98 1.14 32.68
CA VAL A 33 -3.63 1.72 32.65
C VAL A 33 -3.60 3.07 33.34
N MET A 34 -4.61 3.92 33.12
CA MET A 34 -4.73 5.21 33.82
C MET A 34 -4.76 5.05 35.35
N ILE A 35 -5.50 4.06 35.85
CA ILE A 35 -5.56 3.75 37.28
C ILE A 35 -4.21 3.23 37.79
N GLY A 36 -3.50 2.41 37.01
CA GLY A 36 -2.15 1.96 37.35
C GLY A 36 -1.13 3.10 37.51
N LEU A 37 -1.35 4.24 36.84
CA LEU A 37 -0.48 5.42 36.92
C LEU A 37 -0.76 6.32 38.14
N VAL A 38 -1.84 6.08 38.90
CA VAL A 38 -2.21 6.89 40.08
C VAL A 38 -1.06 7.09 41.08
N PRO A 39 -0.21 6.08 41.41
CA PRO A 39 0.92 6.29 42.30
C PRO A 39 1.91 7.36 41.80
N PHE A 40 2.09 7.48 40.48
CA PHE A 40 2.93 8.52 39.89
C PHE A 40 2.24 9.89 39.84
N LEU A 41 0.92 9.92 39.64
CA LEU A 41 0.13 11.16 39.61
C LEU A 41 -0.03 11.80 40.99
N SER A 42 0.00 11.00 42.06
CA SER A 42 -0.17 11.44 43.45
C SER A 42 1.14 11.57 44.24
N ALA A 43 2.25 11.12 43.65
CA ALA A 43 3.56 11.09 44.26
C ALA A 43 4.12 12.49 44.58
N ARG A 44 4.78 12.60 45.74
CA ARG A 44 5.56 13.77 46.15
C ARG A 44 7.07 13.47 46.10
N PRO A 45 7.91 14.50 46.01
CA PRO A 45 9.35 14.35 46.18
C PRO A 45 9.74 13.54 47.43
N GLY A 46 10.49 12.46 47.24
CA GLY A 46 10.94 11.55 48.31
C GLY A 46 10.00 10.37 48.58
N ASP A 47 8.79 10.36 48.01
CA ASP A 47 7.88 9.23 48.16
C ASP A 47 8.50 7.98 47.51
N THR A 48 8.35 6.85 48.19
CA THR A 48 8.78 5.55 47.69
C THR A 48 7.61 4.59 47.71
N PHE A 49 7.28 4.02 46.54
CA PHE A 49 6.21 3.03 46.41
C PHE A 49 6.66 1.83 45.58
N ILE A 50 5.95 0.71 45.73
CA ILE A 50 6.16 -0.51 44.94
C ILE A 50 4.98 -0.64 44.00
N HIS A 51 5.24 -0.61 42.69
CA HIS A 51 4.22 -0.83 41.68
C HIS A 51 3.95 -2.35 41.55
N PRO A 52 2.71 -2.83 41.36
CA PRO A 52 2.41 -4.26 41.30
C PRO A 52 3.24 -5.04 40.26
N GLU A 53 3.62 -4.38 39.17
CA GLU A 53 4.39 -4.96 38.06
C GLU A 53 5.92 -4.78 38.21
N ILE A 54 6.37 -3.99 39.19
CA ILE A 54 7.79 -3.64 39.38
C ILE A 54 8.23 -4.07 40.77
N LYS A 55 9.12 -5.06 40.83
CA LYS A 55 9.61 -5.59 42.11
C LYS A 55 10.50 -4.62 42.86
N ASP A 56 11.15 -3.70 42.16
CA ASP A 56 12.04 -2.71 42.76
C ASP A 56 11.25 -1.49 43.25
N PRO A 57 11.50 -1.00 44.48
CA PRO A 57 10.88 0.22 44.97
C PRO A 57 11.28 1.42 44.11
N ILE A 58 10.32 2.31 43.84
CA ILE A 58 10.51 3.50 43.03
C ILE A 58 10.47 4.70 43.97
N THR A 59 11.63 5.36 44.14
CA THR A 59 11.74 6.61 44.88
C THR A 59 11.68 7.79 43.91
N ILE A 60 10.79 8.73 44.17
CA ILE A 60 10.56 9.91 43.34
C ILE A 60 11.57 10.99 43.69
N SER A 61 12.39 11.39 42.72
CA SER A 61 13.33 12.49 42.87
C SER A 61 12.63 13.86 42.82
N SER A 62 13.22 14.86 43.48
CA SER A 62 12.58 16.17 43.68
C SER A 62 12.30 16.99 42.42
N GLY A 63 12.93 16.65 41.29
CA GLY A 63 12.69 17.30 40.00
C GLY A 63 11.61 16.66 39.13
N PHE A 64 11.00 15.55 39.56
CA PHE A 64 10.02 14.82 38.75
C PHE A 64 8.72 15.62 38.59
N ILE A 65 8.26 15.78 37.35
CA ILE A 65 6.98 16.42 37.02
C ILE A 65 6.29 15.58 35.95
N PHE A 66 5.02 15.25 36.16
CA PHE A 66 4.18 14.56 35.19
C PHE A 66 3.32 15.58 34.44
N VAL A 67 3.50 15.69 33.12
CA VAL A 67 2.72 16.56 32.25
C VAL A 67 1.98 15.69 31.24
N ALA A 68 0.67 15.87 31.10
CA ALA A 68 -0.14 15.13 30.14
C ALA A 68 -0.83 16.08 29.16
N THR A 69 -0.90 15.69 27.89
CA THR A 69 -1.67 16.36 26.84
C THR A 69 -2.74 15.42 26.30
N GLY A 70 -3.85 15.99 25.82
CA GLY A 70 -4.96 15.22 25.27
C GLY A 70 -6.08 16.14 24.75
N ASN A 71 -6.86 15.65 23.79
CA ASN A 71 -8.01 16.38 23.27
C ASN A 71 -9.26 16.12 24.11
N GLU A 72 -10.36 16.81 23.79
CA GLU A 72 -11.64 16.63 24.48
C GLU A 72 -12.20 15.20 24.34
N ASP A 73 -12.96 14.79 25.35
CA ASP A 73 -13.62 13.47 25.45
C ASP A 73 -14.65 13.20 24.33
N THR A 74 -15.01 14.23 23.56
CA THR A 74 -16.00 14.16 22.46
C THR A 74 -15.42 13.61 21.17
N GLU A 75 -14.08 13.49 21.06
CA GLU A 75 -13.41 13.01 19.85
C GLU A 75 -13.36 11.48 19.79
N ARG A 76 -13.70 10.93 18.62
CA ARG A 76 -13.85 9.48 18.40
C ARG A 76 -12.55 8.71 18.63
N GLY A 77 -12.62 7.63 19.40
CA GLY A 77 -11.49 6.76 19.74
C GLY A 77 -10.79 7.10 21.06
N ARG A 78 -11.16 8.20 21.71
CA ARG A 78 -10.60 8.61 23.01
C ARG A 78 -11.49 8.13 24.16
N VAL A 79 -10.85 7.75 25.25
CA VAL A 79 -11.48 7.28 26.47
C VAL A 79 -11.71 8.46 27.39
N LYS A 80 -12.94 8.60 27.90
CA LYS A 80 -13.26 9.59 28.92
C LYS A 80 -12.44 9.32 30.18
N LEU A 81 -11.76 10.35 30.68
CA LEU A 81 -10.96 10.27 31.90
C LEU A 81 -11.86 9.82 33.07
N PRO A 82 -11.49 8.75 33.80
CA PRO A 82 -12.17 8.37 35.03
C PRO A 82 -12.17 9.54 36.02
N GLN A 83 -13.31 9.83 36.65
CA GLN A 83 -13.48 11.00 37.53
C GLN A 83 -12.41 11.08 38.64
N PHE A 84 -11.97 9.93 39.15
CA PHE A 84 -10.92 9.84 40.14
C PHE A 84 -9.55 10.31 39.60
N VAL A 85 -9.16 9.89 38.38
CA VAL A 85 -7.90 10.31 37.74
C VAL A 85 -7.96 11.79 37.39
N ASP A 86 -9.10 12.26 36.87
CA ASP A 86 -9.34 13.66 36.54
C ASP A 86 -9.17 14.57 37.77
N SER A 87 -9.59 14.11 38.95
CA SER A 87 -9.45 14.87 40.20
C SER A 87 -7.99 15.04 40.70
N LEU A 88 -7.07 14.20 40.22
CA LEU A 88 -5.64 14.28 40.57
C LEU A 88 -4.86 15.22 39.64
N LEU A 89 -5.45 15.61 38.51
CA LEU A 89 -4.79 16.40 37.47
C LEU A 89 -5.26 17.86 37.54
N GLN A 90 -4.31 18.79 37.39
CA GLN A 90 -4.65 20.18 37.17
C GLN A 90 -4.93 20.41 35.68
N ARG A 91 -6.19 20.69 35.34
CA ARG A 91 -6.61 20.87 33.94
C ARG A 91 -6.38 22.31 33.46
N PHE A 92 -5.62 22.45 32.39
CA PHE A 92 -5.45 23.70 31.65
C PHE A 92 -6.13 23.57 30.29
N ILE A 93 -7.17 24.37 30.05
CA ILE A 93 -7.86 24.40 28.75
C ILE A 93 -7.13 25.39 27.85
N VAL A 94 -6.56 24.87 26.76
CA VAL A 94 -5.87 25.69 25.74
C VAL A 94 -6.91 26.20 24.75
N SER A 95 -7.13 27.50 24.72
CA SER A 95 -8.00 28.15 23.74
C SER A 95 -7.29 28.36 22.41
N ASN A 96 -8.03 28.28 21.31
CA ASN A 96 -7.50 28.65 19.99
C ASN A 96 -7.09 30.13 19.94
N PRO A 97 -6.05 30.48 19.16
CA PRO A 97 -5.60 31.86 19.01
C PRO A 97 -6.69 32.75 18.41
N SER A 98 -6.65 34.06 18.70
CA SER A 98 -7.52 35.02 18.03
C SER A 98 -7.19 35.11 16.53
N ALA A 99 -8.11 35.64 15.72
CA ALA A 99 -7.89 35.79 14.28
C ALA A 99 -6.60 36.56 13.95
N LYS A 100 -6.29 37.63 14.70
CA LYS A 100 -5.06 38.43 14.52
C LYS A 100 -3.80 37.66 14.93
N ASP A 101 -3.88 36.89 16.01
CA ASP A 101 -2.75 36.08 16.46
C ASP A 101 -2.46 34.95 15.46
N MET A 102 -3.50 34.39 14.84
CA MET A 102 -3.37 33.38 13.80
C MET A 102 -2.71 33.94 12.54
N GLU A 103 -3.07 35.16 12.10
CA GLU A 103 -2.40 35.84 10.98
C GLU A 103 -0.91 36.07 11.28
N GLY A 104 -0.58 36.58 12.47
CA GLY A 104 0.81 36.77 12.88
C GLY A 104 1.60 35.46 13.01
N LEU A 105 0.93 34.36 13.40
CA LEU A 105 1.53 33.03 13.44
C LEU A 105 1.82 32.50 12.01
N ILE A 106 0.86 32.64 11.10
CA ILE A 106 1.03 32.25 9.68
C ILE A 106 2.19 33.01 9.07
N GLU A 107 2.26 34.33 9.28
CA GLU A 107 3.35 35.16 8.77
C GLU A 107 4.73 34.71 9.28
N LYS A 108 4.84 34.37 10.57
CA LYS A 108 6.09 33.85 11.14
C LYS A 108 6.48 32.49 10.56
N ILE A 109 5.51 31.59 10.38
CA ILE A 109 5.75 30.27 9.78
C ILE A 109 6.20 30.42 8.32
N MET A 110 5.55 31.30 7.55
CA MET A 110 5.95 31.58 6.16
C MET A 110 7.41 32.05 6.07
N LYS A 111 7.82 33.00 6.92
CA LYS A 111 9.19 33.53 6.89
C LYS A 111 10.25 32.53 7.38
N ALA A 112 9.91 31.68 8.35
CA ALA A 112 10.86 30.76 8.96
C ALA A 112 11.02 29.46 8.14
N ASP A 113 9.90 28.87 7.72
CA ASP A 113 9.88 27.51 7.18
C ASP A 113 9.71 27.49 5.65
N TYR A 114 9.21 28.58 5.04
CA TYR A 114 8.82 28.62 3.61
C TYR A 114 9.30 29.89 2.87
N PRO A 115 10.62 30.11 2.76
CA PRO A 115 11.21 31.36 2.29
C PRO A 115 10.92 31.70 0.82
N ASN A 116 10.53 30.73 -0.02
CA ASN A 116 10.26 30.99 -1.44
C ASN A 116 8.93 31.69 -1.67
N ILE A 117 8.05 31.75 -0.66
CA ILE A 117 6.74 32.39 -0.79
C ILE A 117 6.89 33.91 -0.75
N ASN A 118 6.58 34.57 -1.86
CA ASN A 118 6.50 36.03 -1.89
C ASN A 118 5.21 36.50 -1.21
N ILE A 119 5.32 37.29 -0.15
CA ILE A 119 4.17 37.84 0.60
C ILE A 119 3.24 38.63 -0.34
N SER A 120 3.77 39.28 -1.38
CA SER A 120 2.94 40.00 -2.36
C SER A 120 1.96 39.11 -3.13
N GLN A 121 2.30 37.82 -3.29
CA GLN A 121 1.49 36.83 -4.03
C GLN A 121 0.57 36.01 -3.12
N LEU A 122 0.91 35.84 -1.84
CA LEU A 122 0.09 35.16 -0.84
C LEU A 122 0.10 35.94 0.48
N GLN A 123 -1.03 36.57 0.80
CA GLN A 123 -1.21 37.29 2.05
C GLN A 123 -1.66 36.34 3.18
N PRO A 124 -1.10 36.43 4.40
CA PRO A 124 -1.55 35.64 5.55
C PRO A 124 -3.05 35.82 5.86
N THR A 125 -3.57 37.02 5.63
CA THR A 125 -4.99 37.37 5.82
C THR A 125 -5.89 36.55 4.88
N ALA A 126 -5.52 36.45 3.61
CA ALA A 126 -6.26 35.67 2.61
C ALA A 126 -6.28 34.17 2.98
N LEU A 127 -5.17 33.63 3.48
CA LEU A 127 -5.13 32.24 3.93
C LEU A 127 -6.02 32.02 5.16
N ARG A 128 -6.04 32.94 6.14
CA ARG A 128 -6.96 32.84 7.29
C ARG A 128 -8.42 32.89 6.82
N GLU A 129 -8.79 33.86 6.00
CA GLU A 129 -10.15 34.00 5.48
C GLU A 129 -10.59 32.75 4.71
N PHE A 130 -9.69 32.17 3.92
CA PHE A 130 -9.91 30.89 3.28
C PHE A 130 -10.21 29.79 4.32
N VAL A 131 -9.37 29.62 5.34
CA VAL A 131 -9.59 28.61 6.39
C VAL A 131 -10.94 28.78 7.10
N ASP A 132 -11.30 30.02 7.44
CA ASP A 132 -12.57 30.33 8.12
C ASP A 132 -13.78 29.97 7.23
N ARG A 133 -13.75 30.35 5.95
CA ARG A 133 -14.80 29.99 4.98
C ARG A 133 -14.91 28.50 4.75
N MET A 134 -13.76 27.82 4.66
CA MET A 134 -13.71 26.37 4.49
C MET A 134 -14.32 25.63 5.68
N LYS A 135 -14.11 26.16 6.90
CA LYS A 135 -14.73 25.65 8.12
C LYS A 135 -16.25 25.81 8.11
N GLU A 136 -16.75 26.94 7.63
CA GLU A 136 -18.20 27.21 7.50
C GLU A 136 -18.87 26.29 6.46
N ILE A 137 -18.28 26.14 5.28
CA ILE A 137 -18.90 25.43 4.15
C ILE A 137 -18.81 23.91 4.31
N LEU A 138 -17.63 23.39 4.71
CA LEU A 138 -17.41 21.95 4.80
C LEU A 138 -17.71 21.37 6.18
N ASN A 139 -17.96 22.20 7.20
CA ASN A 139 -18.04 21.78 8.60
C ASN A 139 -16.81 20.98 9.07
N ILE A 140 -15.64 21.28 8.52
CA ILE A 140 -14.38 20.58 8.83
C ILE A 140 -13.57 21.40 9.83
N LYS A 141 -13.01 20.71 10.84
CA LYS A 141 -11.97 21.29 11.70
C LYS A 141 -10.67 21.39 10.91
N TRP A 142 -10.33 22.59 10.42
CA TRP A 142 -9.00 22.86 9.88
C TRP A 142 -7.96 22.95 11.00
N SER A 143 -6.79 22.35 10.77
CA SER A 143 -5.67 22.38 11.71
C SER A 143 -4.51 23.22 11.18
N LEU A 144 -3.60 23.64 12.06
CA LEU A 144 -2.33 24.26 11.64
C LEU A 144 -1.48 23.33 10.75
N ARG A 145 -1.73 22.01 10.79
CA ARG A 145 -1.07 21.05 9.89
C ARG A 145 -1.53 21.23 8.45
N ASP A 146 -2.83 21.48 8.24
CA ASP A 146 -3.41 21.72 6.91
C ASP A 146 -2.90 23.06 6.35
N VAL A 147 -2.78 24.08 7.20
CA VAL A 147 -2.15 25.36 6.86
C VAL A 147 -0.69 25.16 6.44
N ARG A 148 0.10 24.39 7.20
CA ARG A 148 1.50 24.07 6.84
C ARG A 148 1.61 23.33 5.50
N ARG A 149 0.70 22.40 5.20
CA ARG A 149 0.66 21.73 3.89
C ARG A 149 0.37 22.70 2.76
N PHE A 150 -0.60 23.60 2.96
CA PHE A 150 -0.90 24.64 1.99
C PHE A 150 0.34 25.49 1.69
N LEU A 151 1.01 25.95 2.74
CA LEU A 151 2.23 26.75 2.62
C LEU A 151 3.36 25.97 1.95
N ARG A 152 3.51 24.67 2.23
CA ARG A 152 4.50 23.82 1.54
C ARG A 152 4.24 23.78 0.03
N ARG A 153 3.02 23.48 -0.39
CA ARG A 153 2.68 23.50 -1.83
C ARG A 153 2.87 24.89 -2.45
N ALA A 154 2.56 25.94 -1.72
CA ALA A 154 2.81 27.31 -2.18
C ALA A 154 4.31 27.59 -2.33
N ASN A 155 5.15 27.13 -1.41
CA ASN A 155 6.60 27.27 -1.51
C ASN A 155 7.18 26.58 -2.76
N ASP A 156 6.57 25.48 -3.19
CA ASP A 156 7.10 24.65 -4.27
C ASP A 156 6.50 24.99 -5.64
N PHE A 157 5.21 25.37 -5.71
CA PHE A 157 4.49 25.57 -6.98
C PHE A 157 4.14 27.03 -7.29
N LEU A 158 4.12 27.95 -6.32
CA LEU A 158 3.65 29.32 -6.58
C LEU A 158 4.55 30.02 -7.61
N GLY A 159 3.95 30.49 -8.71
CA GLY A 159 4.67 31.14 -9.80
C GLY A 159 5.38 30.16 -10.76
N TYR A 160 5.27 28.84 -10.54
CA TYR A 160 5.86 27.85 -11.44
C TYR A 160 5.14 27.83 -12.80
N THR A 161 5.93 27.80 -13.87
CA THR A 161 5.50 27.60 -15.26
C THR A 161 6.42 26.61 -15.95
N VAL A 162 5.85 25.77 -16.81
CA VAL A 162 6.64 24.93 -17.71
C VAL A 162 7.05 25.76 -18.93
N ASP A 163 8.34 25.85 -19.21
CA ASP A 163 8.89 26.54 -20.38
C ASP A 163 9.07 25.56 -21.55
N ASP A 164 7.95 25.14 -22.13
CA ASP A 164 7.92 24.23 -23.29
C ASP A 164 7.04 24.81 -24.41
N THR A 165 7.66 25.11 -25.54
CA THR A 165 7.03 25.75 -26.71
C THR A 165 6.02 24.86 -27.44
N GLN A 166 5.98 23.55 -27.14
CA GLN A 166 5.03 22.61 -27.73
C GLN A 166 3.75 22.46 -26.92
N LEU A 167 3.72 23.00 -25.70
CA LEU A 167 2.52 23.03 -24.90
C LEU A 167 1.59 24.17 -25.38
N PRO A 168 0.28 24.09 -25.11
CA PRO A 168 -0.64 25.16 -25.52
C PRO A 168 -0.23 26.52 -24.97
N ASP A 169 -0.38 27.57 -25.77
CA ASP A 169 -0.21 28.99 -25.35
C ASP A 169 -1.12 29.42 -24.17
N GLN A 170 -2.03 28.53 -23.73
CA GLN A 170 -2.96 28.75 -22.63
C GLN A 170 -2.38 28.37 -21.25
N ILE A 171 -1.18 27.80 -21.18
CA ILE A 171 -0.53 27.49 -19.89
C ILE A 171 -0.11 28.78 -19.20
N LYS A 172 -0.45 28.89 -17.92
CA LYS A 172 -0.19 30.07 -17.09
C LYS A 172 0.58 29.69 -15.83
N PRO A 173 1.26 30.65 -15.18
CA PRO A 173 1.86 30.42 -13.87
C PRO A 173 0.83 29.96 -12.85
N ILE A 174 1.23 28.99 -12.03
CA ILE A 174 0.40 28.49 -10.95
C ILE A 174 0.18 29.61 -9.91
N THR A 175 -1.09 29.86 -9.61
CA THR A 175 -1.51 30.91 -8.67
C THR A 175 -1.86 30.34 -7.28
N SER A 176 -1.99 31.22 -6.29
CA SER A 176 -2.52 30.86 -4.96
C SER A 176 -3.95 30.32 -5.00
N THR A 177 -4.76 30.78 -5.97
CA THR A 177 -6.11 30.25 -6.22
C THR A 177 -6.05 28.79 -6.68
N ASP A 178 -5.12 28.45 -7.57
CA ASP A 178 -4.96 27.09 -8.08
C ASP A 178 -4.53 26.11 -6.99
N ILE A 179 -3.61 26.54 -6.13
CA ILE A 179 -3.18 25.75 -4.96
C ILE A 179 -4.37 25.51 -4.03
N ALA A 180 -5.17 26.53 -3.72
CA ALA A 180 -6.37 26.40 -2.89
C ALA A 180 -7.40 25.43 -3.50
N LEU A 181 -7.66 25.54 -4.80
CA LEU A 181 -8.54 24.62 -5.52
C LEU A 181 -7.98 23.19 -5.53
N SER A 182 -6.67 23.02 -5.61
CA SER A 182 -6.05 21.68 -5.53
C SER A 182 -6.39 20.96 -4.22
N PHE A 183 -6.41 21.66 -3.08
CA PHE A 183 -6.80 21.09 -1.80
C PHE A 183 -8.28 20.73 -1.75
N ILE A 184 -9.14 21.59 -2.29
CA ILE A 184 -10.59 21.41 -2.27
C ILE A 184 -11.01 20.24 -3.17
N LEU A 185 -10.60 20.31 -4.44
CA LEU A 185 -11.06 19.41 -5.50
C LEU A 185 -10.48 18.00 -5.36
N SER A 186 -9.25 17.87 -4.83
CA SER A 186 -8.69 16.55 -4.51
C SER A 186 -9.22 16.01 -3.18
N GLY A 187 -9.47 16.88 -2.19
CA GLY A 187 -9.72 16.49 -0.81
C GLY A 187 -11.15 16.08 -0.48
N HIS A 188 -12.13 16.41 -1.32
CA HIS A 188 -13.55 16.23 -1.00
C HIS A 188 -14.41 15.85 -2.21
N THR A 189 -15.35 14.93 -1.99
CA THR A 189 -16.48 14.71 -2.91
C THR A 189 -17.53 15.78 -2.66
N LEU A 190 -17.64 16.75 -3.56
CA LEU A 190 -18.59 17.86 -3.47
C LEU A 190 -19.66 17.73 -4.55
N ASP A 191 -20.89 18.09 -4.20
CA ASP A 191 -21.95 18.34 -5.16
C ASP A 191 -21.66 19.61 -5.98
N GLU A 192 -22.20 19.67 -7.19
CA GLU A 192 -21.89 20.75 -8.15
C GLU A 192 -22.27 22.15 -7.63
N GLU A 193 -23.32 22.27 -6.82
CA GLU A 193 -23.72 23.56 -6.24
C GLU A 193 -22.66 24.07 -5.24
N ARG A 194 -22.29 23.23 -4.25
CA ARG A 194 -21.23 23.57 -3.29
C ARG A 194 -19.88 23.76 -3.97
N LYS A 195 -19.56 22.95 -4.96
CA LYS A 195 -18.32 23.08 -5.75
C LYS A 195 -18.23 24.44 -6.42
N ASN A 196 -19.31 24.91 -7.05
CA ASN A 196 -19.33 26.22 -7.69
C ASN A 196 -19.23 27.38 -6.67
N ASP A 197 -19.96 27.32 -5.56
CA ASP A 197 -19.85 28.34 -4.50
C ASP A 197 -18.42 28.41 -3.95
N MET A 198 -17.78 27.26 -3.69
CA MET A 198 -16.40 27.21 -3.21
C MET A 198 -15.40 27.81 -4.21
N ILE A 199 -15.58 27.55 -5.51
CA ILE A 199 -14.74 28.15 -6.55
C ILE A 199 -14.90 29.67 -6.51
N ASP A 200 -16.13 30.18 -6.47
CA ASP A 200 -16.42 31.61 -6.45
C ASP A 200 -15.86 32.29 -5.20
N GLN A 201 -15.97 31.67 -4.02
CA GLN A 201 -15.37 32.21 -2.78
C GLN A 201 -13.84 32.20 -2.84
N THR A 202 -13.23 31.11 -3.34
CA THR A 202 -11.76 30.99 -3.43
C THR A 202 -11.19 32.06 -4.36
N VAL A 203 -11.84 32.30 -5.50
CA VAL A 203 -11.47 33.35 -6.46
C VAL A 203 -11.59 34.74 -5.83
N LYS A 204 -12.64 35.01 -5.06
CA LYS A 204 -12.81 36.29 -4.35
C LYS A 204 -11.72 36.55 -3.31
N ILE A 205 -11.28 35.51 -2.58
CA ILE A 205 -10.29 35.63 -1.50
C ILE A 205 -8.88 35.85 -2.06
N PHE A 206 -8.48 35.08 -3.08
CA PHE A 206 -7.12 35.12 -3.61
C PHE A 206 -6.96 36.01 -4.85
N GLY A 207 -8.05 36.58 -5.39
CA GLY A 207 -8.00 37.50 -6.54
C GLY A 207 -7.70 36.82 -7.88
N GLY A 208 -8.01 35.54 -8.02
CA GLY A 208 -7.75 34.74 -9.22
C GLY A 208 -8.70 35.01 -10.40
N SER A 209 -8.47 34.32 -11.51
CA SER A 209 -9.35 34.37 -12.68
C SER A 209 -10.47 33.34 -12.57
N GLN A 210 -11.72 33.79 -12.59
CA GLN A 210 -12.90 32.93 -12.51
C GLN A 210 -12.94 31.89 -13.65
N ARG A 211 -12.49 32.27 -14.85
CA ARG A 211 -12.47 31.40 -16.02
C ARG A 211 -11.47 30.25 -15.82
N ASP A 212 -10.26 30.59 -15.38
CA ASP A 212 -9.18 29.61 -15.18
C ASP A 212 -9.55 28.64 -14.04
N ALA A 213 -10.14 29.15 -12.96
CA ALA A 213 -10.63 28.35 -11.84
C ALA A 213 -11.75 27.36 -12.24
N LYS A 214 -12.72 27.81 -13.05
CA LYS A 214 -13.79 26.94 -13.58
C LYS A 214 -13.24 25.90 -14.54
N ASN A 215 -12.30 26.27 -15.41
CA ASN A 215 -11.63 25.35 -16.32
C ASN A 215 -10.89 24.26 -15.53
N LEU A 216 -10.08 24.62 -14.52
CA LEU A 216 -9.38 23.62 -13.68
C LEU A 216 -10.34 22.62 -13.01
N ALA A 217 -11.51 23.09 -12.58
CA ALA A 217 -12.49 22.27 -11.88
C ALA A 217 -13.34 21.36 -12.79
N GLN A 218 -13.59 21.77 -14.03
CA GLN A 218 -14.46 21.07 -14.99
C GLN A 218 -13.68 20.28 -16.04
N ASP A 219 -12.49 20.74 -16.41
CA ASP A 219 -11.66 20.08 -17.41
C ASP A 219 -11.15 18.74 -16.90
N ARG A 220 -10.98 17.82 -17.85
CA ARG A 220 -10.37 16.52 -17.65
C ARG A 220 -8.86 16.61 -17.78
N THR A 221 -8.13 15.77 -17.06
CA THR A 221 -6.67 15.67 -17.23
C THR A 221 -6.33 14.96 -18.54
N HIS A 222 -5.48 15.59 -19.34
CA HIS A 222 -4.93 15.06 -20.59
C HIS A 222 -3.43 14.77 -20.45
N TYR A 223 -2.95 13.76 -21.17
CA TYR A 223 -1.53 13.48 -21.31
C TYR A 223 -0.99 14.13 -22.59
N ARG A 224 0.18 14.76 -22.51
CA ARG A 224 0.91 15.27 -23.68
C ARG A 224 2.38 14.87 -23.60
N GLU A 225 2.89 14.39 -24.72
CA GLU A 225 4.29 14.04 -24.92
C GLU A 225 4.90 15.11 -25.84
N THR A 226 5.96 15.76 -25.37
CA THR A 226 6.73 16.75 -26.13
C THR A 226 8.17 16.25 -26.28
N PHE A 227 9.00 16.98 -27.04
CA PHE A 227 10.43 16.66 -27.11
C PHE A 227 11.19 16.92 -25.80
N GLN A 228 10.68 17.79 -24.93
CA GLN A 228 11.32 18.13 -23.66
C GLN A 228 10.90 17.22 -22.50
N GLY A 229 9.74 16.57 -22.62
CA GLY A 229 9.29 15.62 -21.62
C GLY A 229 7.82 15.22 -21.76
N ASN A 230 7.32 14.56 -20.74
CA ASN A 230 5.92 14.14 -20.66
C ASN A 230 5.19 15.00 -19.64
N TYR A 231 3.95 15.39 -19.94
CA TYR A 231 3.16 16.29 -19.11
C TYR A 231 1.73 15.80 -18.91
N LEU A 232 1.21 16.03 -17.70
CA LEU A 232 -0.21 15.99 -17.37
C LEU A 232 -0.76 17.41 -17.39
N VAL A 233 -1.77 17.65 -18.24
CA VAL A 233 -2.36 18.98 -18.44
C VAL A 233 -3.82 18.96 -18.00
N ARG A 234 -4.23 19.93 -17.18
CA ARG A 234 -5.62 20.15 -16.77
C ARG A 234 -5.88 21.65 -16.68
N GLY A 235 -6.83 22.16 -17.45
CA GLY A 235 -7.01 23.61 -17.61
C GLY A 235 -5.74 24.29 -18.11
N HIS A 236 -5.30 25.34 -17.39
CA HIS A 236 -4.08 26.10 -17.67
C HIS A 236 -2.82 25.54 -17.00
N ILE A 237 -2.91 24.40 -16.29
CA ILE A 237 -1.80 23.85 -15.50
C ILE A 237 -1.22 22.62 -16.20
N ALA A 238 0.10 22.59 -16.34
CA ALA A 238 0.85 21.42 -16.78
C ALA A 238 1.85 20.97 -15.72
N MET A 239 1.92 19.66 -15.50
CA MET A 239 2.84 19.04 -14.56
C MET A 239 3.67 17.97 -15.26
N LYS A 240 4.98 18.02 -15.09
CA LYS A 240 5.91 17.05 -15.67
C LYS A 240 5.72 15.67 -15.05
N ILE A 241 5.83 14.62 -15.86
CA ILE A 241 5.82 13.21 -15.42
C ILE A 241 6.91 12.45 -16.15
N GLU A 242 7.50 11.43 -15.52
CA GLU A 242 8.61 10.70 -16.14
C GLU A 242 8.12 9.70 -17.19
N LYS A 243 7.03 8.98 -16.88
CA LYS A 243 6.55 7.84 -17.66
C LYS A 243 5.35 8.22 -18.53
N LYS A 244 5.23 7.58 -19.70
CA LYS A 244 4.09 7.74 -20.61
C LYS A 244 2.80 7.25 -19.97
N VAL A 245 1.77 8.11 -19.96
CA VAL A 245 0.50 7.87 -19.28
C VAL A 245 -0.53 7.34 -20.26
N ILE A 246 -0.71 6.01 -20.26
CA ILE A 246 -1.77 5.33 -21.04
C ILE A 246 -2.75 4.72 -20.03
N PHE A 247 -3.61 5.57 -19.50
CA PHE A 247 -4.61 5.19 -18.52
C PHE A 247 -5.97 5.83 -18.83
N PRO A 248 -7.07 5.22 -18.35
CA PRO A 248 -8.39 5.82 -18.44
C PRO A 248 -8.50 7.10 -17.60
N GLN A 249 -9.56 7.87 -17.85
CA GLN A 249 -9.71 9.23 -17.36
C GLN A 249 -9.61 9.36 -15.83
N PRO A 250 -10.31 8.55 -15.00
CA PRO A 250 -10.22 8.69 -13.55
C PRO A 250 -8.81 8.45 -12.98
N THR A 251 -8.00 7.61 -13.64
CA THR A 251 -6.60 7.39 -13.25
C THR A 251 -5.72 8.56 -13.65
N LYS A 252 -5.94 9.16 -14.83
CA LYS A 252 -5.24 10.39 -15.24
C LYS A 252 -5.53 11.54 -14.27
N ASP A 253 -6.80 11.72 -13.90
CA ASP A 253 -7.22 12.73 -12.93
C ASP A 253 -6.58 12.47 -11.55
N ALA A 254 -6.56 11.21 -11.09
CA ALA A 254 -5.89 10.84 -9.84
C ALA A 254 -4.39 11.14 -9.89
N LEU A 255 -3.69 10.81 -10.98
CA LEU A 255 -2.26 11.09 -11.16
C LEU A 255 -1.98 12.60 -11.10
N PHE A 256 -2.82 13.42 -11.71
CA PHE A 256 -2.71 14.88 -11.65
C PHE A 256 -2.84 15.40 -10.21
N TRP A 257 -3.85 14.93 -9.46
CA TRP A 257 -4.02 15.34 -8.07
C TRP A 257 -2.91 14.85 -7.15
N ILE A 258 -2.35 13.65 -7.40
CA ILE A 258 -1.20 13.16 -6.63
C ILE A 258 0.05 14.00 -6.93
N ARG A 259 0.25 14.50 -8.16
CA ARG A 259 1.44 15.32 -8.50
C ARG A 259 1.55 16.62 -7.70
N TRP A 260 0.44 17.19 -7.22
CA TRP A 260 0.43 18.33 -6.30
C TRP A 260 1.10 18.06 -4.95
N THR A 261 1.29 16.79 -4.59
CA THR A 261 1.91 16.39 -3.31
C THR A 261 3.42 16.16 -3.40
N GLY A 262 3.98 16.19 -4.62
CA GLY A 262 5.42 16.21 -4.89
C GLY A 262 5.91 17.65 -5.11
N THR A 263 7.03 17.80 -5.81
CA THR A 263 7.54 19.11 -6.26
C THR A 263 7.44 19.22 -7.79
N PRO A 264 7.67 20.40 -8.40
CA PRO A 264 7.65 20.50 -9.85
C PRO A 264 8.61 19.52 -10.55
N GLU A 265 9.82 19.34 -9.99
CA GLU A 265 10.86 18.47 -10.57
C GLU A 265 10.78 17.00 -10.11
N ASP A 266 10.21 16.73 -8.94
CA ASP A 266 10.12 15.38 -8.37
C ASP A 266 8.67 14.92 -8.22
N GLN A 267 8.33 13.82 -8.89
CA GLN A 267 6.97 13.26 -8.87
C GLN A 267 6.64 12.47 -7.59
N ILE A 268 7.63 12.16 -6.75
CA ILE A 268 7.42 11.40 -5.51
C ILE A 268 6.74 12.32 -4.47
N PRO A 269 5.64 11.90 -3.83
CA PRO A 269 4.99 12.71 -2.80
C PRO A 269 5.89 12.97 -1.59
N HIS A 270 6.06 14.23 -1.24
CA HIS A 270 6.69 14.63 0.03
C HIS A 270 5.68 14.61 1.19
N GLU A 271 4.40 14.82 0.90
CA GLU A 271 3.30 14.69 1.85
C GLU A 271 2.93 13.21 2.08
N ASN A 272 2.34 12.92 3.24
CA ASN A 272 1.73 11.60 3.45
C ASN A 272 0.38 11.58 2.73
N VAL A 273 0.17 10.68 1.78
CA VAL A 273 -1.03 10.68 0.92
C VAL A 273 -1.97 9.54 1.28
N LEU A 274 -3.27 9.82 1.42
CA LEU A 274 -4.33 8.82 1.60
C LEU A 274 -5.28 8.85 0.40
N LEU A 275 -5.24 7.80 -0.41
CA LEU A 275 -6.12 7.63 -1.57
C LEU A 275 -7.45 7.00 -1.15
N VAL A 276 -8.54 7.74 -1.35
CA VAL A 276 -9.90 7.37 -1.00
C VAL A 276 -10.72 7.12 -2.26
N GLY A 277 -11.50 6.04 -2.30
CA GLY A 277 -12.33 5.69 -3.46
C GLY A 277 -12.48 4.17 -3.64
N PRO A 278 -12.94 3.66 -4.79
CA PRO A 278 -13.06 2.22 -5.04
C PRO A 278 -11.70 1.52 -5.23
N THR A 279 -11.64 0.23 -4.91
CA THR A 279 -10.40 -0.48 -4.56
C THR A 279 -9.48 -0.85 -5.74
N CYS A 280 -9.93 -0.72 -6.99
CA CYS A 280 -9.29 -1.40 -8.13
C CYS A 280 -8.09 -0.67 -8.77
N TYR A 281 -7.96 0.66 -8.64
CA TYR A 281 -6.96 1.42 -9.45
C TYR A 281 -6.25 2.54 -8.70
N LYS A 282 -6.63 2.84 -7.46
CA LYS A 282 -5.95 3.85 -6.63
C LYS A 282 -4.50 3.46 -6.38
N ALA A 283 -4.27 2.20 -6.00
CA ALA A 283 -2.93 1.67 -5.77
C ALA A 283 -2.10 1.72 -7.07
N THR A 284 -2.71 1.38 -8.21
CA THR A 284 -2.06 1.44 -9.52
C THR A 284 -1.60 2.85 -9.88
N ALA A 285 -2.40 3.88 -9.61
CA ALA A 285 -2.03 5.27 -9.86
C ALA A 285 -0.80 5.68 -9.02
N MET A 286 -0.80 5.33 -7.72
CA MET A 286 0.34 5.62 -6.86
C MET A 286 1.60 4.85 -7.28
N GLU A 287 1.46 3.55 -7.56
CA GLU A 287 2.58 2.68 -7.95
C GLU A 287 3.25 3.09 -9.26
N PHE A 288 2.50 3.77 -10.13
CA PHE A 288 3.02 4.33 -11.37
C PHE A 288 3.96 5.52 -11.14
N LEU A 289 3.65 6.38 -10.16
CA LEU A 289 4.48 7.54 -9.78
C LEU A 289 5.68 7.15 -8.92
N LEU A 290 5.52 6.10 -8.11
CA LEU A 290 6.59 5.59 -7.26
C LEU A 290 7.66 4.86 -8.09
N PRO A 291 8.94 4.92 -7.65
CA PRO A 291 10.03 4.17 -8.28
C PRO A 291 9.80 2.66 -8.21
N ASP A 292 10.62 1.91 -8.95
CA ASP A 292 10.50 0.44 -8.98
C ASP A 292 10.93 -0.19 -7.65
N ASN A 293 11.90 0.41 -6.96
CA ASN A 293 12.34 0.02 -5.62
C ASN A 293 11.40 0.56 -4.52
N LYS A 294 10.12 0.19 -4.56
CA LYS A 294 9.09 0.59 -3.58
C LYS A 294 8.65 -0.59 -2.73
N ASN A 295 8.25 -0.31 -1.49
CA ASN A 295 7.65 -1.30 -0.60
C ASN A 295 6.13 -1.19 -0.64
N VAL A 296 5.44 -2.31 -0.86
CA VAL A 296 3.98 -2.39 -0.87
C VAL A 296 3.52 -3.42 0.15
N ILE A 297 2.72 -2.99 1.12
CA ILE A 297 2.21 -3.84 2.20
C ILE A 297 0.69 -3.89 2.11
N TYR A 298 0.13 -5.10 2.26
CA TYR A 298 -1.30 -5.28 2.47
C TYR A 298 -1.57 -5.38 3.97
N MET A 299 -2.29 -4.38 4.50
CA MET A 299 -2.62 -4.35 5.91
C MET A 299 -3.77 -5.31 6.22
N THR A 300 -3.64 -6.06 7.30
CA THR A 300 -4.64 -7.05 7.75
C THR A 300 -5.16 -6.68 9.15
N ARG A 301 -6.26 -7.31 9.56
CA ARG A 301 -6.84 -7.09 10.91
C ARG A 301 -5.98 -7.67 12.03
N GLU A 302 -5.18 -8.69 11.71
CA GLU A 302 -4.34 -9.41 12.67
C GLU A 302 -2.93 -8.83 12.77
N MET A 303 -2.62 -7.85 11.92
CA MET A 303 -1.29 -7.26 11.82
C MET A 303 -0.83 -6.69 13.16
N GLN A 304 0.41 -7.00 13.53
CA GLN A 304 1.04 -6.53 14.76
C GLN A 304 2.04 -5.39 14.50
N VAL A 305 2.39 -4.65 15.57
CA VAL A 305 3.44 -3.61 15.51
C VAL A 305 4.79 -4.19 15.08
N SER A 306 5.07 -5.43 15.48
CA SER A 306 6.29 -6.17 15.15
C SER A 306 6.49 -6.38 13.65
N GLU A 307 5.40 -6.57 12.90
CA GLU A 307 5.43 -6.73 11.44
C GLU A 307 5.71 -5.42 10.71
N LEU A 308 5.38 -4.27 11.30
CA LEU A 308 5.59 -2.95 10.68
C LEU A 308 6.96 -2.36 11.06
N ILE A 309 7.24 -2.26 12.36
CA ILE A 309 8.44 -1.59 12.89
C ILE A 309 9.62 -2.56 12.97
N GLY A 310 9.39 -3.77 13.45
CA GLY A 310 10.45 -4.77 13.65
C GLY A 310 10.17 -5.65 14.87
N SER A 311 10.81 -6.81 14.87
CA SER A 311 10.62 -7.81 15.93
C SER A 311 11.95 -8.12 16.60
N THR A 312 11.91 -8.42 17.90
CA THR A 312 13.07 -8.98 18.59
C THR A 312 12.98 -10.50 18.46
N SER A 313 13.95 -11.11 17.77
CA SER A 313 14.07 -12.56 17.63
C SER A 313 15.13 -13.12 18.58
N ILE A 314 14.89 -14.36 19.00
CA ILE A 314 15.82 -15.18 19.77
C ILE A 314 16.69 -15.93 18.75
N CYS A 315 17.99 -15.66 18.75
CA CYS A 315 18.95 -16.26 17.84
C CYS A 315 20.09 -16.94 18.62
N THR A 316 20.71 -17.96 18.04
CA THR A 316 22.00 -18.46 18.53
C THR A 316 23.14 -17.62 17.94
N PRO A 317 24.27 -17.49 18.63
CA PRO A 317 25.44 -16.79 18.08
C PRO A 317 25.89 -17.35 16.71
N THR A 318 25.73 -18.65 16.49
CA THR A 318 26.06 -19.34 15.22
C THR A 318 25.17 -18.95 14.05
N ARG A 319 23.90 -18.55 14.29
CA ARG A 319 22.92 -18.15 13.26
C ARG A 319 22.61 -16.66 13.26
N PHE A 320 23.44 -15.87 13.94
CA PHE A 320 23.28 -14.42 13.95
C PHE A 320 23.35 -13.84 12.54
N GLU A 321 24.32 -14.28 11.73
CA GLU A 321 24.48 -13.80 10.35
C GLU A 321 23.28 -14.19 9.47
N ASP A 322 22.77 -15.43 9.58
CA ASP A 322 21.54 -15.86 8.88
C ASP A 322 20.34 -14.97 9.23
N SER A 323 20.20 -14.62 10.52
CA SER A 323 19.10 -13.80 11.01
C SER A 323 19.19 -12.34 10.53
N MET A 324 20.41 -11.84 10.31
CA MET A 324 20.69 -10.47 9.87
C MET A 324 20.91 -10.34 8.36
N GLN A 325 20.81 -11.44 7.61
CA GLN A 325 21.02 -11.45 6.16
C GLN A 325 20.08 -10.48 5.43
N SER A 326 18.81 -10.40 5.85
CA SER A 326 17.83 -9.46 5.27
C SER A 326 18.24 -7.99 5.47
N LEU A 327 18.77 -7.64 6.65
CA LEU A 327 19.27 -6.30 6.93
C LEU A 327 20.51 -5.97 6.08
N GLN A 328 21.44 -6.92 5.94
CA GLN A 328 22.62 -6.76 5.09
C GLN A 328 22.28 -6.58 3.61
N MET A 329 21.33 -7.36 3.10
CA MET A 329 20.81 -7.21 1.74
C MET A 329 20.16 -5.85 1.55
N SER A 330 19.34 -5.39 2.51
CA SER A 330 18.71 -4.07 2.45
C SER A 330 19.73 -2.92 2.42
N ILE A 331 20.81 -3.03 3.22
CA ILE A 331 21.93 -2.07 3.20
C ILE A 331 22.62 -2.07 1.83
N ARG A 332 22.91 -3.26 1.29
CA ARG A 332 23.57 -3.41 -0.01
C ARG A 332 22.73 -2.85 -1.15
N ASP A 333 21.44 -3.16 -1.17
CA ASP A 333 20.50 -2.68 -2.20
C ASP A 333 20.35 -1.16 -2.14
N ALA A 334 20.34 -0.57 -0.94
CA ALA A 334 20.34 0.88 -0.77
C ALA A 334 21.61 1.52 -1.32
N LEU A 335 22.79 0.95 -1.07
CA LEU A 335 24.06 1.43 -1.64
C LEU A 335 24.10 1.32 -3.17
N ILE A 336 23.60 0.22 -3.72
CA ILE A 336 23.48 0.03 -5.17
C ILE A 336 22.54 1.11 -5.78
N SER A 337 21.43 1.42 -5.11
CA SER A 337 20.45 2.39 -5.62
C SER A 337 21.01 3.82 -5.77
N ILE A 338 22.02 4.19 -4.97
CA ILE A 338 22.73 5.48 -5.07
C ILE A 338 24.01 5.40 -5.91
N GLY A 339 24.23 4.30 -6.63
CA GLY A 339 25.40 4.10 -7.49
C GLY A 339 26.72 3.93 -6.74
N TYR A 340 26.67 3.57 -5.45
CA TYR A 340 27.87 3.36 -4.64
C TYR A 340 28.49 1.99 -4.96
N THR A 341 29.57 2.00 -5.75
CA THR A 341 30.25 0.79 -6.23
C THR A 341 31.38 0.38 -5.28
N ASN A 342 31.04 -0.04 -4.07
CA ASN A 342 32.07 -0.59 -3.17
C ASN A 342 32.19 -2.11 -3.34
N LYS A 343 33.44 -2.59 -3.49
CA LYS A 343 33.80 -4.00 -3.68
C LYS A 343 34.18 -4.69 -2.37
N GLN A 344 34.00 -4.04 -1.22
CA GLN A 344 34.45 -4.53 0.08
C GLN A 344 33.28 -5.05 0.93
N GLU A 345 33.48 -6.20 1.57
CA GLU A 345 32.49 -6.86 2.44
C GLU A 345 32.60 -6.44 3.92
N ASN A 346 33.61 -5.65 4.31
CA ASN A 346 33.87 -5.32 5.71
C ASN A 346 33.06 -4.08 6.20
N GLY A 347 32.18 -4.30 7.18
CA GLY A 347 31.24 -3.30 7.71
C GLY A 347 31.90 -2.07 8.35
N GLU A 348 33.06 -2.20 9.00
CA GLU A 348 33.77 -1.05 9.58
C GLU A 348 34.36 -0.11 8.53
N GLN A 349 34.78 -0.69 7.40
CA GLN A 349 35.38 0.05 6.30
C GLN A 349 34.32 0.84 5.54
N ILE A 350 33.14 0.22 5.33
CA ILE A 350 31.94 0.89 4.80
C ILE A 350 31.57 2.12 5.63
N VAL A 351 31.58 2.03 6.97
CA VAL A 351 31.29 3.16 7.86
C VAL A 351 32.27 4.31 7.63
N LYS A 352 33.59 4.03 7.61
CA LYS A 352 34.63 5.04 7.40
C LYS A 352 34.51 5.70 6.03
N ASP A 353 34.29 4.91 4.98
CA ASP A 353 34.18 5.41 3.61
C ASP A 353 32.95 6.31 3.45
N ILE A 354 31.80 5.93 4.02
CA ILE A 354 30.58 6.76 3.98
C ILE A 354 30.77 8.06 4.76
N GLN A 355 31.38 8.00 5.95
CA GLN A 355 31.70 9.20 6.74
C GLN A 355 32.62 10.16 5.99
N GLN A 356 33.63 9.64 5.29
CA GLN A 356 34.52 10.46 4.47
C GLN A 356 33.80 11.03 3.24
N THR A 357 32.92 10.25 2.60
CA THR A 357 32.10 10.71 1.47
C THR A 357 31.18 11.86 1.89
N LEU A 358 30.48 11.72 3.02
CA LEU A 358 29.61 12.77 3.56
C LEU A 358 30.40 14.04 3.90
N LYS A 359 31.60 13.93 4.47
CA LYS A 359 32.47 15.08 4.74
C LYS A 359 32.93 15.77 3.45
N ASN A 360 33.39 15.00 2.46
CA ASN A 360 33.82 15.53 1.17
C ASN A 360 32.65 16.21 0.42
N GLU A 361 31.44 15.64 0.47
CA GLU A 361 30.25 16.25 -0.13
C GLU A 361 29.93 17.59 0.56
N ILE A 362 29.98 17.66 1.90
CA ILE A 362 29.81 18.92 2.67
C ILE A 362 30.86 19.96 2.29
N GLU A 363 32.14 19.59 2.13
CA GLU A 363 33.19 20.53 1.72
C GLU A 363 33.00 21.03 0.27
N ASN A 364 32.51 20.16 -0.64
CA ASN A 364 32.20 20.55 -2.02
C ASN A 364 30.98 21.49 -2.10
N ILE A 365 30.04 21.36 -1.15
CA ILE A 365 28.89 22.27 -1.00
C ILE A 365 29.34 23.68 -0.63
N GLU A 366 30.29 23.82 0.30
CA GLU A 366 30.86 25.12 0.67
C GLU A 366 31.58 25.78 -0.52
N ARG A 367 31.95 25.00 -1.54
CA ARG A 367 32.58 25.46 -2.80
C ARG A 367 31.59 25.71 -3.94
N GLY A 368 30.28 25.52 -3.75
CA GLY A 368 29.23 25.89 -4.72
C GLY A 368 29.02 24.91 -5.89
N ILE A 369 29.42 23.63 -5.75
CA ILE A 369 29.15 22.60 -6.77
C ILE A 369 27.77 21.97 -6.48
N GLU A 370 26.78 22.22 -7.34
CA GLU A 370 25.43 21.62 -7.23
C GLU A 370 25.43 20.15 -7.65
N VAL A 371 24.96 19.28 -6.76
CA VAL A 371 24.66 17.86 -7.05
C VAL A 371 23.14 17.70 -7.09
N GLN A 372 22.58 17.30 -8.24
CA GLN A 372 21.14 16.99 -8.34
C GLN A 372 20.74 15.88 -7.35
N ASN A 373 19.55 15.97 -6.76
CA ASN A 373 19.04 15.01 -5.75
C ASN A 373 19.90 14.87 -4.47
N ARG A 374 20.60 15.93 -4.09
CA ARG A 374 21.48 16.01 -2.89
C ARG A 374 20.83 15.53 -1.60
N GLU A 375 19.66 16.05 -1.24
CA GLU A 375 19.02 15.76 0.06
C GLU A 375 18.62 14.28 0.18
N LYS A 376 18.10 13.71 -0.91
CA LYS A 376 17.75 12.29 -0.96
C LYS A 376 18.98 11.41 -0.83
N ARG A 377 20.03 11.69 -1.61
CA ARG A 377 21.29 10.94 -1.56
C ARG A 377 21.93 10.98 -0.17
N HIS A 378 22.03 12.18 0.43
CA HIS A 378 22.56 12.35 1.79
C HIS A 378 21.70 11.60 2.83
N GLY A 379 20.38 11.63 2.68
CA GLY A 379 19.45 10.90 3.55
C GLY A 379 19.68 9.40 3.53
N VAL A 380 19.84 8.81 2.34
CA VAL A 380 20.14 7.37 2.17
C VAL A 380 21.49 7.01 2.80
N LEU A 381 22.54 7.81 2.54
CA LEU A 381 23.88 7.58 3.11
C LEU A 381 23.86 7.62 4.65
N ARG A 382 23.14 8.57 5.26
CA ARG A 382 22.95 8.63 6.71
C ARG A 382 22.20 7.42 7.25
N GLY A 383 21.15 6.98 6.53
CA GLY A 383 20.40 5.78 6.89
C GLY A 383 21.24 4.51 6.86
N VAL A 384 22.03 4.32 5.79
CA VAL A 384 22.97 3.18 5.67
C VAL A 384 24.03 3.23 6.77
N LEU A 385 24.62 4.40 7.03
CA LEU A 385 25.59 4.60 8.10
C LEU A 385 25.00 4.15 9.45
N TYR A 386 23.78 4.59 9.78
CA TYR A 386 23.09 4.21 11.01
C TYR A 386 22.85 2.70 11.12
N LEU A 387 22.29 2.07 10.08
CA LEU A 387 22.01 0.63 10.10
C LEU A 387 23.29 -0.21 10.18
N GLN A 388 24.34 0.20 9.47
CA GLN A 388 25.64 -0.49 9.51
C GLN A 388 26.30 -0.36 10.89
N MET A 389 26.25 0.82 11.52
CA MET A 389 26.75 1.01 12.89
C MET A 389 25.96 0.17 13.90
N CYS A 390 24.63 0.07 13.75
CA CYS A 390 23.80 -0.80 14.58
C CYS A 390 24.20 -2.27 14.39
N LEU A 391 24.42 -2.71 13.15
CA LEU A 391 24.86 -4.06 12.83
C LEU A 391 26.24 -4.38 13.42
N ASN A 392 27.19 -3.44 13.36
CA ASN A 392 28.50 -3.61 13.98
C ASN A 392 28.39 -3.74 15.51
N LYS A 393 27.60 -2.88 16.18
CA LYS A 393 27.33 -3.00 17.63
C LYS A 393 26.66 -4.32 18.02
N MET A 394 25.75 -4.82 17.18
CA MET A 394 25.13 -6.14 17.38
C MET A 394 26.19 -7.26 17.28
N ARG A 395 27.06 -7.22 16.27
CA ARG A 395 28.18 -8.17 16.13
C ARG A 395 29.15 -8.12 17.31
N GLU A 396 29.53 -6.93 17.76
CA GLU A 396 30.40 -6.75 18.93
C GLU A 396 29.82 -7.42 20.18
N LYS A 397 28.52 -7.23 20.45
CA LYS A 397 27.84 -7.87 21.59
C LYS A 397 27.76 -9.39 21.47
N VAL A 398 27.56 -9.92 20.24
CA VAL A 398 27.57 -11.38 20.01
C VAL A 398 28.97 -11.94 20.25
N ASN A 399 30.01 -11.27 19.74
CA ASN A 399 31.40 -11.68 19.90
C ASN A 399 31.87 -11.58 21.36
N SER A 400 31.48 -10.54 22.09
CA SER A 400 31.81 -10.40 23.52
C SER A 400 31.17 -11.53 24.33
N PHE A 401 29.94 -11.92 24.00
CA PHE A 401 29.25 -13.02 24.65
C PHE A 401 29.92 -14.38 24.36
N GLN A 402 30.38 -14.61 23.13
CA GLN A 402 31.17 -15.81 22.80
C GLN A 402 32.50 -15.86 23.56
N ASN A 403 33.20 -14.73 23.69
CA ASN A 403 34.49 -14.65 24.38
C ASN A 403 34.37 -14.88 25.90
N GLU A 404 33.38 -14.27 26.56
CA GLU A 404 33.12 -14.47 28.00
C GLU A 404 32.79 -15.94 28.34
N ILE A 405 32.23 -16.69 27.39
CA ILE A 405 31.85 -18.09 27.56
C ILE A 405 33.02 -19.04 27.29
N ASN A 406 33.87 -18.75 26.30
CA ASN A 406 35.10 -19.52 26.06
C ASN A 406 36.03 -19.50 27.29
N GLU A 407 36.01 -18.41 28.08
CA GLU A 407 36.70 -18.32 29.37
C GLU A 407 36.02 -19.15 30.50
N GLN A 408 34.72 -19.45 30.39
CA GLN A 408 33.92 -20.19 31.40
C GLN A 408 33.76 -21.70 31.14
N GLN A 409 34.25 -22.23 30.01
CA GLN A 409 34.17 -23.67 29.64
C GLN A 409 34.93 -24.63 30.59
N SER A 410 35.45 -24.18 31.73
CA SER A 410 36.05 -25.03 32.77
C SER A 410 35.06 -25.60 33.80
N SER A 411 33.76 -25.26 33.76
CA SER A 411 32.78 -25.87 34.68
C SER A 411 31.40 -26.17 34.08
N SER A 412 31.04 -27.46 34.15
CA SER A 412 29.77 -28.18 33.93
C SER A 412 28.55 -27.53 33.23
N THR A 413 28.06 -28.27 32.23
CA THR A 413 26.79 -28.18 31.45
C THR A 413 26.62 -26.95 30.54
N PRO A 414 26.61 -27.12 29.20
CA PRO A 414 26.34 -26.01 28.29
C PRO A 414 24.87 -25.63 28.40
N GLY A 415 24.59 -24.51 29.08
CA GLY A 415 23.28 -23.87 29.00
C GLY A 415 23.02 -23.40 27.57
N ILE A 416 21.74 -23.37 27.17
CA ILE A 416 21.32 -22.93 25.83
C ILE A 416 21.82 -21.49 25.59
N GLN A 417 22.66 -21.30 24.57
CA GLN A 417 23.23 -20.01 24.22
C GLN A 417 22.23 -19.21 23.36
N ILE A 418 21.70 -18.13 23.91
CA ILE A 418 20.67 -17.31 23.27
C ILE A 418 21.11 -15.84 23.29
N THR A 419 21.07 -15.21 22.12
CA THR A 419 21.17 -13.77 21.95
C THR A 419 19.85 -13.24 21.40
N MET A 420 19.37 -12.12 21.95
CA MET A 420 18.24 -11.39 21.37
C MET A 420 18.77 -10.45 20.29
N ALA A 421 18.17 -10.43 19.10
CA ALA A 421 18.51 -9.46 18.06
C ALA A 421 17.24 -8.75 17.60
N PHE A 422 17.29 -7.43 17.50
CA PHE A 422 16.20 -6.66 16.91
C PHE A 422 16.35 -6.66 15.39
N ASN A 423 15.36 -7.23 14.69
CA ASN A 423 15.31 -7.22 13.24
C ASN A 423 14.33 -6.12 12.78
N PRO A 424 14.83 -5.01 12.19
CA PRO A 424 13.99 -3.93 11.71
C PRO A 424 13.11 -4.41 10.56
N SER A 425 11.83 -4.06 10.58
CA SER A 425 10.90 -4.40 9.52
C SER A 425 10.74 -3.24 8.52
N VAL A 426 9.86 -3.47 7.55
CA VAL A 426 9.60 -2.65 6.37
C VAL A 426 9.37 -1.16 6.65
N VAL A 427 8.67 -0.75 7.70
CA VAL A 427 8.47 0.69 7.99
C VAL A 427 9.77 1.33 8.44
N THR A 428 10.51 0.66 9.33
CA THR A 428 11.82 1.12 9.82
C THR A 428 12.80 1.21 8.67
N LEU A 429 12.95 0.15 7.88
CA LEU A 429 13.85 0.14 6.73
C LEU A 429 13.46 1.19 5.68
N SER A 430 12.16 1.32 5.36
CA SER A 430 11.69 2.30 4.37
C SER A 430 11.95 3.73 4.82
N SER A 431 11.69 4.05 6.09
CA SER A 431 11.88 5.39 6.63
C SER A 431 13.37 5.78 6.71
N VAL A 432 14.23 4.86 7.13
CA VAL A 432 15.67 5.09 7.27
C VAL A 432 16.37 5.14 5.91
N LEU A 433 16.04 4.22 4.99
CA LEU A 433 16.66 4.13 3.67
C LEU A 433 16.00 5.03 2.62
N GLY A 434 14.90 5.72 2.94
CA GLY A 434 14.20 6.61 2.01
C GLY A 434 13.49 5.87 0.88
N ILE A 435 13.11 4.62 1.10
CA ILE A 435 12.34 3.82 0.15
C ILE A 435 10.85 4.20 0.30
N PRO A 436 10.14 4.56 -0.79
CA PRO A 436 8.72 4.87 -0.71
C PRO A 436 7.89 3.66 -0.26
N LEU A 437 6.92 3.91 0.62
CA LEU A 437 6.08 2.91 1.23
C LEU A 437 4.60 3.12 0.88
N LEU A 438 3.96 2.08 0.34
CA LEU A 438 2.53 2.04 0.03
C LEU A 438 1.79 1.04 0.94
N LEU A 439 0.92 1.57 1.81
CA LEU A 439 0.07 0.81 2.70
C LEU A 439 -1.32 0.59 2.08
N ARG A 440 -1.62 -0.65 1.68
CA ARG A 440 -2.92 -1.01 1.13
C ARG A 440 -3.89 -1.37 2.25
N SER A 441 -5.10 -0.83 2.20
CA SER A 441 -6.18 -1.08 3.18
C SER A 441 -5.84 -0.65 4.62
N ILE A 442 -5.38 0.58 4.81
CA ILE A 442 -4.92 1.11 6.12
C ILE A 442 -5.97 1.08 7.24
N HIS A 443 -7.25 0.88 6.93
CA HIS A 443 -8.34 0.80 7.90
C HIS A 443 -8.50 -0.59 8.56
N GLN A 444 -7.85 -1.64 8.04
CA GLN A 444 -7.98 -3.00 8.59
C GLN A 444 -7.31 -3.20 9.97
N PRO A 445 -6.08 -2.74 10.23
CA PRO A 445 -5.39 -3.02 11.49
C PRO A 445 -6.00 -2.24 12.67
N PRO A 446 -5.76 -2.70 13.91
CA PRO A 446 -6.21 -1.98 15.11
C PRO A 446 -5.63 -0.56 15.20
N ALA A 447 -6.39 0.35 15.81
CA ALA A 447 -5.98 1.75 16.00
C ALA A 447 -4.62 1.87 16.71
N SER A 448 -4.34 1.02 17.69
CA SER A 448 -3.06 1.00 18.43
C SER A 448 -1.84 0.72 17.54
N VAL A 449 -2.02 -0.07 16.47
CA VAL A 449 -0.94 -0.38 15.51
C VAL A 449 -0.71 0.83 14.60
N LEU A 450 -1.79 1.47 14.16
CA LEU A 450 -1.72 2.67 13.32
C LEU A 450 -1.16 3.89 14.08
N GLU A 451 -1.47 4.01 15.36
CA GLU A 451 -0.96 5.10 16.22
C GLU A 451 0.56 5.04 16.35
N ARG A 452 1.18 3.86 16.22
CA ARG A 452 2.63 3.73 16.18
C ARG A 452 3.27 4.48 15.01
N LEU A 453 2.51 4.70 13.93
CA LEU A 453 2.94 5.46 12.75
C LEU A 453 2.77 6.98 12.93
N ASN A 454 2.10 7.45 13.98
CA ASN A 454 1.82 8.88 14.15
C ASN A 454 3.08 9.75 14.15
N SER A 455 4.13 9.31 14.86
CA SER A 455 5.42 10.01 14.92
C SER A 455 6.11 10.11 13.54
N LEU A 456 5.92 9.10 12.68
CA LEU A 456 6.42 9.10 11.30
C LEU A 456 5.59 9.99 10.36
N LEU A 457 4.33 10.24 10.71
CA LEU A 457 3.40 11.05 9.94
C LEU A 457 3.47 12.54 10.29
N GLU A 458 4.20 12.92 11.32
CA GLU A 458 4.38 14.30 11.77
C GLU A 458 5.50 15.03 11.02
N ASP A 459 5.52 16.36 11.15
CA ASP A 459 6.56 17.22 10.60
C ASP A 459 7.12 18.09 11.75
N PRO A 460 8.38 17.91 12.17
CA PRO A 460 9.37 16.95 11.63
C PRO A 460 9.03 15.49 11.96
N ARG A 461 9.37 14.59 11.05
CA ARG A 461 9.16 13.14 11.23
C ARG A 461 10.09 12.61 12.33
N SER A 462 9.60 11.65 13.12
CA SER A 462 10.40 10.95 14.12
C SER A 462 10.11 9.45 14.21
N LEU A 463 11.14 8.67 14.51
CA LEU A 463 11.09 7.23 14.71
C LEU A 463 11.96 6.84 15.90
N VAL A 464 11.33 6.61 17.05
CA VAL A 464 11.95 5.96 18.21
C VAL A 464 11.60 4.49 18.12
N ILE A 465 12.54 3.55 18.28
CA ILE A 465 12.31 2.10 18.13
C ILE A 465 12.20 1.48 19.54
N ALA A 466 11.03 1.60 20.17
CA ALA A 466 10.80 1.11 21.52
C ALA A 466 10.85 -0.44 21.62
N GLU A 467 10.66 -1.10 20.49
CA GLU A 467 10.65 -2.56 20.34
C GLU A 467 12.06 -3.18 20.45
N ASP A 468 13.12 -2.36 20.35
CA ASP A 468 14.49 -2.79 20.58
C ASP A 468 14.79 -2.90 22.08
N THR A 469 14.71 -4.14 22.58
CA THR A 469 15.00 -4.47 23.98
C THR A 469 16.46 -4.25 24.38
N GLN A 470 17.40 -4.21 23.42
CA GLN A 470 18.83 -4.04 23.67
C GLN A 470 19.29 -2.58 23.61
N GLN A 471 18.41 -1.67 23.20
CA GLN A 471 18.66 -0.23 23.06
C GLN A 471 19.88 0.09 22.18
N ILE A 472 20.17 -0.75 21.18
CA ILE A 472 21.22 -0.51 20.18
C ILE A 472 20.77 0.55 19.18
N PHE A 473 19.53 0.43 18.71
CA PHE A 473 18.94 1.34 17.72
C PHE A 473 18.60 2.70 18.33
N ASN A 474 18.41 2.77 19.65
CA ASN A 474 18.18 4.03 20.38
C ASN A 474 19.43 4.54 21.11
N ASP A 475 20.61 4.01 20.80
CA ASP A 475 21.85 4.41 21.46
C ASP A 475 22.17 5.90 21.22
N GLU A 476 22.24 6.69 22.30
CA GLU A 476 22.43 8.13 22.21
C GLU A 476 23.76 8.54 21.56
N SER A 477 24.83 7.76 21.72
CA SER A 477 26.13 8.11 21.13
C SER A 477 26.07 7.94 19.62
N LEU A 478 25.46 6.85 19.16
CA LEU A 478 25.29 6.54 17.74
C LEU A 478 24.36 7.56 17.07
N LEU A 479 23.21 7.85 17.70
CA LEU A 479 22.26 8.82 17.17
C LEU A 479 22.84 10.24 17.09
N ARG A 480 23.64 10.66 18.07
CA ARG A 480 24.34 11.97 18.02
C ARG A 480 25.37 12.02 16.90
N GLU A 481 26.09 10.93 16.66
CA GLU A 481 27.08 10.83 15.59
C GLU A 481 26.42 10.91 14.21
N VAL A 482 25.32 10.20 13.99
CA VAL A 482 24.64 10.17 12.69
C VAL A 482 23.80 11.43 12.43
N ASN A 483 22.99 11.86 13.40
CA ASN A 483 22.09 12.99 13.21
C ASN A 483 22.77 14.36 13.33
N GLN A 484 23.99 14.40 13.88
CA GLN A 484 24.71 15.64 14.20
C GLN A 484 23.89 16.61 15.09
N SER A 485 22.90 16.07 15.81
CA SER A 485 21.95 16.80 16.66
C SER A 485 21.61 15.98 17.90
N ARG A 486 20.96 16.59 18.89
CA ARG A 486 20.50 15.89 20.10
C ARG A 486 19.20 15.09 19.90
N SER A 487 18.83 14.81 18.65
CA SER A 487 17.62 14.03 18.35
C SER A 487 17.78 12.57 18.78
N ARG A 488 16.77 12.04 19.48
CA ARG A 488 16.65 10.62 19.85
C ARG A 488 15.93 9.77 18.78
N SER A 489 15.63 10.36 17.62
CA SER A 489 15.02 9.67 16.49
C SER A 489 16.07 8.98 15.63
N ALA A 490 15.75 7.78 15.11
CA ALA A 490 16.47 7.22 13.98
C ALA A 490 16.49 8.23 12.80
N PRO A 491 17.56 8.24 11.98
CA PRO A 491 17.64 9.15 10.84
C PRO A 491 16.59 8.77 9.80
N ILE A 492 15.75 9.73 9.44
CA ILE A 492 14.73 9.55 8.39
C ILE A 492 15.24 10.23 7.13
N SER A 493 15.27 9.48 6.03
CA SER A 493 15.72 10.00 4.75
C SER A 493 14.68 10.95 4.15
N ALA A 494 15.14 12.05 3.55
CA ALA A 494 14.28 13.03 2.88
C ALA A 494 13.49 12.42 1.70
N GLY A 495 13.99 11.32 1.11
CA GLY A 495 13.31 10.58 0.04
C GLY A 495 12.16 9.70 0.51
N PHE A 496 11.99 9.51 1.83
CA PHE A 496 10.90 8.69 2.36
C PHE A 496 9.54 9.31 2.02
N SER A 497 8.66 8.49 1.46
CA SER A 497 7.28 8.86 1.14
C SER A 497 6.34 7.79 1.66
N LEU A 498 5.23 8.21 2.28
CA LEU A 498 4.23 7.31 2.82
C LEU A 498 2.89 7.56 2.15
N ALA A 499 2.43 6.56 1.40
CA ALA A 499 1.11 6.57 0.80
C ALA A 499 0.26 5.43 1.36
N ALA A 500 -1.04 5.67 1.45
CA ALA A 500 -2.01 4.71 1.95
C ALA A 500 -3.26 4.69 1.08
N THR A 501 -3.99 3.58 1.09
CA THR A 501 -5.27 3.46 0.37
C THR A 501 -6.39 2.99 1.31
N THR A 502 -7.59 3.55 1.12
CA THR A 502 -8.80 3.14 1.86
C THR A 502 -10.05 3.35 1.02
N THR A 503 -11.14 2.63 1.28
CA THR A 503 -12.44 2.94 0.66
C THR A 503 -13.12 4.11 1.36
N GLU A 504 -14.12 4.71 0.71
CA GLU A 504 -14.91 5.82 1.29
C GLU A 504 -15.68 5.39 2.54
N THR A 505 -16.26 4.18 2.53
CA THR A 505 -17.00 3.63 3.65
C THR A 505 -16.08 3.30 4.82
N GLU A 506 -14.93 2.69 4.56
CA GLU A 506 -14.00 2.24 5.60
C GLU A 506 -13.14 3.39 6.16
N ARG A 507 -13.00 4.51 5.43
CA ARG A 507 -12.38 5.75 5.95
C ARG A 507 -13.04 6.17 7.27
N MET A 508 -14.34 5.94 7.42
CA MET A 508 -15.08 6.27 8.64
C MET A 508 -14.61 5.48 9.87
N SER A 509 -13.79 4.43 9.72
CA SER A 509 -13.20 3.70 10.85
C SER A 509 -11.90 4.33 11.36
N LEU A 510 -11.24 5.18 10.57
CA LEU A 510 -9.99 5.83 10.92
C LEU A 510 -10.21 6.98 11.92
N SER A 511 -9.23 7.21 12.80
CA SER A 511 -9.29 8.26 13.81
C SER A 511 -9.12 9.66 13.20
N GLY A 512 -9.71 10.67 13.84
CA GLY A 512 -9.52 12.07 13.43
C GLY A 512 -8.04 12.49 13.35
N PRO A 513 -7.20 12.15 14.35
CA PRO A 513 -5.77 12.46 14.30
C PRO A 513 -5.05 11.83 13.11
N ILE A 514 -5.28 10.55 12.78
CA ILE A 514 -4.58 9.93 11.64
C ILE A 514 -4.99 10.56 10.32
N LEU A 515 -6.30 10.84 10.14
CA LEU A 515 -6.82 11.51 8.96
C LEU A 515 -6.26 12.93 8.81
N SER A 516 -6.05 13.64 9.92
CA SER A 516 -5.42 14.97 9.91
C SER A 516 -3.94 14.93 9.50
N ARG A 517 -3.27 13.78 9.60
CA ARG A 517 -1.85 13.61 9.24
C ARG A 517 -1.64 13.11 7.79
N PHE A 518 -2.73 12.77 7.09
CA PHE A 518 -2.72 12.48 5.66
C PHE A 518 -3.36 13.59 4.82
N THR A 519 -2.81 13.80 3.62
CA THR A 519 -3.47 14.49 2.52
C THR A 519 -4.41 13.53 1.84
N ASN A 520 -5.70 13.84 1.85
CA ASN A 520 -6.72 12.98 1.26
C ASN A 520 -6.88 13.30 -0.23
N ILE A 521 -6.89 12.27 -1.07
CA ILE A 521 -7.19 12.40 -2.49
C ILE A 521 -8.32 11.44 -2.82
N TYR A 522 -9.47 11.99 -3.19
CA TYR A 522 -10.64 11.24 -3.63
C TYR A 522 -10.53 10.92 -5.12
N ILE A 523 -10.86 9.69 -5.45
CA ILE A 523 -10.72 9.15 -6.80
C ILE A 523 -12.10 8.69 -7.28
N GLU A 524 -12.56 9.27 -8.39
CA GLU A 524 -13.85 8.95 -8.99
C GLU A 524 -13.87 7.52 -9.55
N PRO A 525 -14.99 6.77 -9.43
CA PRO A 525 -15.20 5.45 -10.04
C PRO A 525 -15.07 5.48 -11.57
N TYR A 526 -14.54 4.40 -12.16
CA TYR A 526 -14.62 4.21 -13.62
C TYR A 526 -16.07 4.17 -14.09
N ARG A 527 -16.33 4.84 -15.22
CA ARG A 527 -17.64 4.82 -15.86
C ARG A 527 -17.77 3.55 -16.70
N MET A 528 -18.75 2.71 -16.36
CA MET A 528 -19.07 1.49 -17.10
C MET A 528 -19.95 1.79 -18.33
N ASN A 529 -19.48 2.67 -19.22
CA ASN A 529 -20.21 3.07 -20.42
C ASN A 529 -19.99 2.07 -21.59
N ILE A 530 -20.94 2.00 -22.52
CA ILE A 530 -20.77 1.20 -23.75
C ILE A 530 -19.69 1.86 -24.63
N ILE A 531 -18.79 1.06 -25.22
CA ILE A 531 -17.74 1.57 -26.11
C ILE A 531 -18.38 2.07 -27.42
N LYS A 532 -18.26 3.37 -27.70
CA LYS A 532 -18.92 4.05 -28.84
C LYS A 532 -18.10 4.05 -30.13
N GLN A 533 -16.78 4.08 -30.07
CA GLN A 533 -15.89 4.16 -31.25
C GLN A 533 -14.82 3.07 -31.24
N LEU A 534 -14.79 2.20 -32.27
CA LEU A 534 -13.86 1.06 -32.36
C LEU A 534 -12.68 1.29 -33.33
N LEU A 535 -12.69 2.35 -34.15
CA LEU A 535 -11.63 2.62 -35.13
C LEU A 535 -10.43 3.36 -34.50
N PRO A 536 -9.20 3.15 -35.00
CA PRO A 536 -8.00 3.81 -34.49
C PRO A 536 -8.00 5.30 -34.82
N THR A 537 -7.58 6.13 -33.86
CA THR A 537 -7.33 7.58 -33.97
C THR A 537 -6.17 7.94 -34.92
N LYS A 538 -5.53 6.97 -35.58
CA LYS A 538 -4.40 7.19 -36.51
C LYS A 538 -4.78 7.67 -37.92
N MET A 539 -6.06 7.92 -38.22
CA MET A 539 -6.51 8.48 -39.51
C MET A 539 -7.28 9.81 -39.39
N LYS A 540 -6.86 10.70 -38.50
CA LYS A 540 -7.20 12.14 -38.61
C LYS A 540 -5.95 12.92 -39.04
N ASN A 541 -5.47 12.67 -40.26
CA ASN A 541 -4.67 13.66 -40.98
C ASN A 541 -5.45 14.05 -42.24
N GLN A 542 -5.79 15.33 -42.31
CA GLN A 542 -6.47 16.05 -43.40
C GLN A 542 -8.01 15.97 -43.42
N ARG A 543 -8.67 16.91 -42.72
CA ARG A 543 -9.40 18.06 -43.30
C ARG A 543 -10.37 18.69 -42.28
N ASN A 544 -10.10 19.96 -42.00
CA ASN A 544 -10.96 21.11 -41.67
C ASN A 544 -12.04 21.01 -40.57
N ASP A 545 -11.80 21.78 -39.51
CA ASP A 545 -12.69 22.79 -38.90
C ASP A 545 -14.19 22.69 -39.23
N ASP A 546 -14.96 22.06 -38.33
CA ASP A 546 -16.08 22.67 -37.61
C ASP A 546 -16.84 21.63 -36.75
N VAL A 547 -17.26 22.09 -35.55
CA VAL A 547 -18.16 21.43 -34.58
C VAL A 547 -17.59 20.26 -33.75
N GLY A 548 -17.07 20.60 -32.57
CA GLY A 548 -17.79 20.31 -31.31
C GLY A 548 -17.94 18.88 -30.77
N ASP A 549 -17.32 17.85 -31.34
CA ASP A 549 -17.22 16.53 -30.69
C ASP A 549 -15.77 16.29 -30.26
N GLN A 550 -15.44 16.71 -29.03
CA GLN A 550 -14.19 16.31 -28.39
C GLN A 550 -14.14 14.78 -28.32
N ASP A 551 -13.04 14.19 -28.77
CA ASP A 551 -12.76 12.75 -28.75
C ASP A 551 -12.79 12.23 -27.29
N ASP A 552 -13.98 11.93 -26.78
CA ASP A 552 -14.21 11.19 -25.53
C ASP A 552 -13.69 9.75 -25.75
N GLU A 553 -12.41 9.50 -25.49
CA GLU A 553 -11.90 8.14 -25.38
C GLU A 553 -12.66 7.43 -24.23
N ASP A 554 -13.49 6.43 -24.60
CA ASP A 554 -14.20 5.60 -23.61
C ASP A 554 -13.19 4.91 -22.68
N ASP A 555 -13.34 5.08 -21.37
CA ASP A 555 -12.44 4.48 -20.36
C ASP A 555 -12.23 2.96 -20.56
N LEU A 556 -13.31 2.28 -20.92
CA LEU A 556 -13.32 0.84 -21.20
C LEU A 556 -12.59 0.46 -22.48
N LYS A 557 -12.55 1.36 -23.48
CA LYS A 557 -11.83 1.14 -24.74
C LYS A 557 -10.34 0.99 -24.47
N ILE A 558 -9.73 1.96 -23.76
CA ILE A 558 -8.30 1.96 -23.42
C ILE A 558 -7.91 0.69 -22.66
N MET A 559 -8.73 0.29 -21.68
CA MET A 559 -8.47 -0.93 -20.92
C MET A 559 -8.54 -2.19 -21.79
N THR A 560 -9.60 -2.28 -22.61
CA THR A 560 -9.84 -3.48 -23.41
C THR A 560 -8.78 -3.62 -24.50
N GLU A 561 -8.45 -2.54 -25.21
CA GLU A 561 -7.37 -2.51 -26.22
C GLU A 561 -6.04 -2.99 -25.63
N ARG A 562 -5.72 -2.56 -24.40
CA ARG A 562 -4.49 -3.00 -23.73
C ARG A 562 -4.52 -4.47 -23.33
N ILE A 563 -5.66 -4.97 -22.87
CA ILE A 563 -5.80 -6.37 -22.43
C ILE A 563 -5.87 -7.33 -23.63
N THR A 564 -6.53 -6.92 -24.71
CA THR A 564 -6.72 -7.72 -25.94
C THR A 564 -5.66 -7.46 -27.01
N GLU A 565 -4.65 -6.64 -26.71
CA GLU A 565 -3.54 -6.28 -27.61
C GLU A 565 -4.03 -5.71 -28.96
N ASN A 566 -5.07 -4.88 -28.92
CA ASN A 566 -5.73 -4.25 -30.07
C ASN A 566 -6.45 -5.25 -31.02
N ASN A 567 -6.92 -6.40 -30.52
CA ASN A 567 -7.81 -7.27 -31.28
C ASN A 567 -9.24 -6.70 -31.31
N TYR A 568 -9.57 -5.96 -32.38
CA TYR A 568 -10.85 -5.25 -32.51
C TYR A 568 -12.07 -6.19 -32.61
N ASP A 569 -11.96 -7.35 -33.26
CA ASP A 569 -13.06 -8.32 -33.37
C ASP A 569 -13.46 -8.86 -31.98
N LEU A 570 -12.47 -9.07 -31.11
CA LEU A 570 -12.71 -9.49 -29.72
C LEU A 570 -13.32 -8.37 -28.89
N ILE A 571 -12.86 -7.12 -29.09
CA ILE A 571 -13.43 -5.95 -28.41
C ILE A 571 -14.90 -5.77 -28.82
N GLU A 572 -15.23 -5.92 -30.11
CA GLU A 572 -16.60 -5.82 -30.61
C GLU A 572 -17.51 -6.89 -29.98
N ALA A 573 -17.06 -8.15 -29.95
CA ALA A 573 -17.79 -9.22 -29.29
C ALA A 573 -18.05 -8.95 -27.79
N ILE A 574 -17.04 -8.44 -27.06
CA ILE A 574 -17.19 -8.04 -25.65
C ILE A 574 -18.18 -6.88 -25.52
N ASN A 575 -18.10 -5.88 -26.40
CA ASN A 575 -18.98 -4.71 -26.36
C ASN A 575 -20.45 -5.09 -26.62
N ASP A 576 -20.71 -6.00 -27.56
CA ASP A 576 -22.06 -6.46 -27.87
C ASP A 576 -22.68 -7.26 -26.73
N ILE A 577 -21.91 -8.15 -26.10
CA ILE A 577 -22.36 -8.87 -24.89
C ILE A 577 -22.60 -7.88 -23.74
N HIS A 578 -21.74 -6.87 -23.56
CA HIS A 578 -21.88 -5.86 -22.52
C HIS A 578 -23.16 -5.02 -22.72
N ARG A 579 -23.49 -4.64 -23.97
CA ARG A 579 -24.78 -4.01 -24.31
C ARG A 579 -25.96 -4.90 -23.93
N GLY A 580 -25.86 -6.21 -24.18
CA GLY A 580 -26.87 -7.19 -23.77
C GLY A 580 -27.07 -7.23 -22.25
N PHE A 581 -25.99 -7.21 -21.47
CA PHE A 581 -26.07 -7.15 -20.00
C PHE A 581 -26.71 -5.86 -19.49
N ILE A 582 -26.34 -4.70 -20.06
CA ILE A 582 -26.93 -3.40 -19.69
C ILE A 582 -28.44 -3.37 -19.98
N LYS A 583 -28.86 -3.84 -21.17
CA LYS A 583 -30.29 -3.96 -21.51
C LYS A 583 -31.07 -4.82 -20.52
N GLN A 584 -30.41 -5.83 -19.96
CA GLN A 584 -30.98 -6.73 -18.97
C GLN A 584 -30.75 -6.25 -17.53
N ASN A 585 -30.36 -4.99 -17.30
CA ASN A 585 -30.07 -4.42 -15.97
C ASN A 585 -29.03 -5.21 -15.14
N GLN A 586 -28.12 -5.94 -15.80
CA GLN A 586 -27.00 -6.59 -15.13
C GLN A 586 -25.86 -5.58 -14.98
N LYS A 587 -25.56 -5.19 -13.74
CA LYS A 587 -24.39 -4.36 -13.44
C LYS A 587 -23.14 -5.23 -13.50
N VAL A 588 -22.13 -4.77 -14.24
CA VAL A 588 -20.80 -5.39 -14.31
C VAL A 588 -19.84 -4.43 -13.62
N THR A 589 -19.09 -4.94 -12.65
CA THR A 589 -18.02 -4.17 -11.99
C THR A 589 -16.77 -4.13 -12.88
N ILE A 590 -15.92 -3.12 -12.68
CA ILE A 590 -14.67 -3.04 -13.46
C ILE A 590 -13.74 -4.23 -13.22
N THR A 591 -13.72 -4.80 -12.02
CA THR A 591 -12.91 -5.99 -11.72
C THR A 591 -13.42 -7.22 -12.46
N GLU A 592 -14.74 -7.41 -12.53
CA GLU A 592 -15.35 -8.47 -13.35
C GLU A 592 -15.08 -8.26 -14.83
N TYR A 593 -15.17 -7.02 -15.31
CA TYR A 593 -14.87 -6.67 -16.69
C TYR A 593 -13.41 -6.95 -17.06
N ILE A 594 -12.44 -6.54 -16.23
CA ILE A 594 -11.02 -6.84 -16.45
C ILE A 594 -10.77 -8.36 -16.44
N ARG A 595 -11.39 -9.10 -15.50
CA ARG A 595 -11.29 -10.56 -15.44
C ARG A 595 -11.88 -11.20 -16.71
N TRP A 596 -13.02 -10.71 -17.16
CA TRP A 596 -13.67 -11.14 -18.40
C TRP A 596 -12.77 -10.93 -19.62
N CYS A 597 -12.24 -9.72 -19.82
CA CYS A 597 -11.35 -9.42 -20.95
C CYS A 597 -10.08 -10.28 -20.93
N LYS A 598 -9.46 -10.48 -19.76
CA LYS A 598 -8.28 -11.35 -19.61
C LYS A 598 -8.59 -12.82 -19.96
N THR A 599 -9.73 -13.31 -19.47
CA THR A 599 -10.18 -14.69 -19.73
C THR A 599 -10.48 -14.88 -21.22
N ALA A 600 -11.19 -13.93 -21.84
CA ALA A 600 -11.52 -13.96 -23.26
C ALA A 600 -10.26 -13.94 -24.14
N ASN A 601 -9.29 -13.07 -23.85
CA ASN A 601 -8.02 -13.00 -24.58
C ASN A 601 -7.21 -14.31 -24.43
N SER A 602 -7.14 -14.88 -23.21
CA SER A 602 -6.45 -16.15 -23.00
C SER A 602 -7.10 -17.30 -23.76
N LEU A 603 -8.44 -17.39 -23.76
CA LEU A 603 -9.16 -18.41 -24.51
C LEU A 603 -8.99 -18.25 -26.02
N HIS A 604 -9.04 -17.02 -26.54
CA HIS A 604 -8.82 -16.76 -27.96
C HIS A 604 -7.41 -17.21 -28.40
N LYS A 605 -6.37 -16.85 -27.62
CA LYS A 605 -4.98 -17.16 -27.94
C LYS A 605 -4.59 -18.63 -27.74
N GLN A 606 -4.98 -19.24 -26.62
CA GLN A 606 -4.56 -20.59 -26.28
C GLN A 606 -5.41 -21.68 -26.93
N GLN A 607 -6.69 -21.40 -27.18
CA GLN A 607 -7.65 -22.39 -27.70
C GLN A 607 -8.04 -22.14 -29.16
N ASN A 608 -7.50 -21.07 -29.80
CA ASN A 608 -7.84 -20.65 -31.17
C ASN A 608 -9.36 -20.51 -31.42
N PHE A 609 -10.11 -20.10 -30.40
CA PHE A 609 -11.56 -19.90 -30.52
C PHE A 609 -11.88 -18.63 -31.31
N SER A 610 -13.04 -18.59 -31.98
CA SER A 610 -13.53 -17.35 -32.56
C SER A 610 -13.72 -16.29 -31.47
N PRO A 611 -13.52 -14.99 -31.78
CA PRO A 611 -13.65 -13.91 -30.80
C PRO A 611 -15.01 -13.92 -30.06
N GLN A 612 -16.10 -14.20 -30.78
CA GLN A 612 -17.45 -14.29 -30.23
C GLN A 612 -17.58 -15.44 -29.22
N LYS A 613 -17.05 -16.62 -29.57
CA LYS A 613 -17.08 -17.81 -28.71
C LYS A 613 -16.24 -17.59 -27.45
N ALA A 614 -15.04 -17.03 -27.61
CA ALA A 614 -14.15 -16.75 -26.49
C ALA A 614 -14.77 -15.71 -25.52
N ALA A 615 -15.32 -14.62 -26.06
CA ALA A 615 -15.99 -13.60 -25.27
C ALA A 615 -17.24 -14.14 -24.55
N GLY A 616 -18.05 -14.97 -25.22
CA GLY A 616 -19.24 -15.59 -24.64
C GLY A 616 -18.95 -16.56 -23.50
N ILE A 617 -18.01 -17.51 -23.71
CA ILE A 617 -17.60 -18.46 -22.66
C ILE A 617 -16.99 -17.71 -21.48
N ALA A 618 -16.15 -16.71 -21.74
CA ALA A 618 -15.54 -15.91 -20.69
C ALA A 618 -16.61 -15.13 -19.88
N ALA A 619 -17.59 -14.50 -20.55
CA ALA A 619 -18.68 -13.77 -19.88
C ALA A 619 -19.52 -14.70 -18.99
N LEU A 620 -19.77 -15.92 -19.46
CA LEU A 620 -20.46 -16.93 -18.68
C LEU A 620 -19.68 -17.22 -17.38
N ARG A 621 -18.40 -17.56 -17.50
CA ARG A 621 -17.56 -18.02 -16.37
C ARG A 621 -17.19 -16.90 -15.39
N THR A 622 -17.12 -15.65 -15.81
CA THR A 622 -16.68 -14.54 -14.95
C THR A 622 -17.82 -13.71 -14.37
N ILE A 623 -18.95 -13.58 -15.07
CA ILE A 623 -20.07 -12.71 -14.67
C ILE A 623 -21.30 -13.55 -14.32
N VAL A 624 -21.74 -14.43 -15.22
CA VAL A 624 -23.06 -15.08 -15.11
C VAL A 624 -23.06 -16.24 -14.12
N ASP A 625 -21.98 -17.00 -14.02
CA ASP A 625 -21.85 -18.12 -13.08
C ASP A 625 -21.84 -17.68 -11.59
N ALA A 626 -21.56 -16.40 -11.32
CA ALA A 626 -21.67 -15.82 -9.98
C ALA A 626 -23.13 -15.50 -9.58
N LEU A 627 -24.08 -15.55 -10.51
CA LEU A 627 -25.48 -15.24 -10.25
C LEU A 627 -26.24 -16.44 -9.66
N PRO A 628 -27.31 -16.21 -8.87
CA PRO A 628 -28.20 -17.29 -8.45
C PRO A 628 -28.78 -18.04 -9.65
N ASP A 629 -29.02 -19.35 -9.51
CA ASP A 629 -29.32 -20.25 -10.64
C ASP A 629 -30.44 -19.72 -11.56
N ASN A 630 -31.55 -19.21 -11.02
CA ASN A 630 -32.65 -18.63 -11.82
C ASN A 630 -32.17 -17.48 -12.72
N TYR A 631 -31.37 -16.56 -12.17
CA TYR A 631 -30.82 -15.44 -12.92
C TYR A 631 -29.74 -15.90 -13.89
N ARG A 632 -28.88 -16.85 -13.48
CA ARG A 632 -27.86 -17.47 -14.34
C ARG A 632 -28.49 -18.00 -15.63
N ARG A 633 -29.54 -18.83 -15.51
CA ARG A 633 -30.23 -19.40 -16.67
C ARG A 633 -30.89 -18.35 -17.56
N TYR A 634 -31.57 -17.40 -16.94
CA TYR A 634 -32.25 -16.32 -17.65
C TYR A 634 -31.26 -15.46 -18.44
N LYS A 635 -30.16 -15.00 -17.81
CA LYS A 635 -29.15 -14.17 -18.47
C LYS A 635 -28.39 -14.94 -19.56
N THR A 636 -28.08 -16.22 -19.34
CA THR A 636 -27.47 -17.06 -20.38
C THR A 636 -28.38 -17.17 -21.60
N LYS A 637 -29.67 -17.42 -21.39
CA LYS A 637 -30.65 -17.55 -22.49
C LYS A 637 -30.80 -16.25 -23.28
N GLU A 638 -30.96 -15.13 -22.60
CA GLU A 638 -31.28 -13.84 -23.24
C GLU A 638 -30.06 -13.14 -23.86
N VAL A 639 -28.86 -13.31 -23.30
CA VAL A 639 -27.65 -12.56 -23.72
C VAL A 639 -26.61 -13.46 -24.39
N LEU A 640 -26.33 -14.62 -23.80
CA LEU A 640 -25.17 -15.43 -24.19
C LEU A 640 -25.50 -16.51 -25.22
N SER A 641 -26.77 -16.85 -25.44
CA SER A 641 -27.19 -17.96 -26.31
C SER A 641 -26.65 -17.88 -27.74
N ALA A 642 -26.43 -16.68 -28.28
CA ALA A 642 -25.81 -16.46 -29.59
C ALA A 642 -24.26 -16.52 -29.59
N HIS A 643 -23.64 -16.46 -28.42
CA HIS A 643 -22.19 -16.32 -28.22
C HIS A 643 -21.53 -17.56 -27.59
N ILE A 644 -22.31 -18.55 -27.13
CA ILE A 644 -21.79 -19.79 -26.54
C ILE A 644 -22.21 -21.03 -27.36
N PRO A 645 -21.47 -22.14 -27.29
CA PRO A 645 -21.86 -23.39 -27.93
C PRO A 645 -23.25 -23.87 -27.50
N GLN A 646 -24.03 -24.43 -28.43
CA GLN A 646 -25.40 -24.90 -28.17
C GLN A 646 -25.46 -25.95 -27.05
N GLN A 647 -24.46 -26.83 -26.96
CA GLN A 647 -24.36 -27.86 -25.92
C GLN A 647 -24.15 -27.23 -24.53
N LEU A 648 -23.27 -26.23 -24.43
CA LEU A 648 -23.07 -25.47 -23.19
C LEU A 648 -24.34 -24.70 -22.80
N ASN A 649 -25.01 -24.07 -23.78
CA ASN A 649 -26.27 -23.37 -23.55
C ASN A 649 -27.36 -24.32 -23.02
N TYR A 650 -27.49 -25.51 -23.61
CA TYR A 650 -28.41 -26.54 -23.15
C TYR A 650 -28.09 -26.96 -21.70
N ILE A 651 -26.82 -27.23 -21.41
CA ILE A 651 -26.34 -27.59 -20.07
C ILE A 651 -26.56 -26.48 -19.03
N ILE A 652 -26.88 -25.25 -19.41
CA ILE A 652 -27.15 -24.18 -18.44
C ILE A 652 -28.63 -23.81 -18.38
N VAL A 653 -29.35 -23.75 -19.51
CA VAL A 653 -30.74 -23.26 -19.54
C VAL A 653 -31.81 -24.32 -19.19
N THR A 654 -31.68 -25.59 -19.62
CA THR A 654 -32.77 -26.58 -19.54
C THR A 654 -32.91 -27.30 -18.20
N ASP A 655 -34.13 -27.44 -17.67
CA ASP A 655 -34.38 -28.39 -16.57
C ASP A 655 -34.36 -29.81 -17.14
N ALA A 656 -33.27 -30.54 -16.89
CA ALA A 656 -33.05 -31.89 -17.39
C ALA A 656 -34.02 -32.90 -16.72
N LYS A 657 -35.27 -32.95 -17.17
CA LYS A 657 -36.17 -34.08 -16.89
C LYS A 657 -35.91 -35.28 -17.81
N GLU A 658 -35.24 -35.08 -18.94
CA GLU A 658 -35.12 -36.10 -20.01
C GLU A 658 -33.79 -36.89 -20.00
N ARG A 659 -32.67 -36.30 -19.57
CA ARG A 659 -31.34 -36.98 -19.44
C ARG A 659 -30.57 -36.49 -18.20
N PRO A 660 -30.76 -37.11 -17.03
CA PRO A 660 -30.13 -36.65 -15.78
C PRO A 660 -28.63 -36.98 -15.67
N VAL A 661 -28.14 -37.99 -16.40
CA VAL A 661 -26.74 -38.46 -16.42
C VAL A 661 -26.26 -38.55 -17.85
N GLN A 662 -25.06 -38.04 -18.12
CA GLN A 662 -24.39 -38.05 -19.42
C GLN A 662 -23.34 -39.17 -19.46
N GLN A 663 -23.01 -39.68 -20.65
CA GLN A 663 -21.88 -40.60 -20.78
C GLN A 663 -20.58 -39.81 -20.75
N ARG A 664 -19.51 -40.38 -20.17
CA ARG A 664 -18.19 -39.72 -20.10
C ARG A 664 -17.73 -39.22 -21.46
N GLU A 665 -17.91 -40.04 -22.50
CA GLU A 665 -17.49 -39.77 -23.88
C GLU A 665 -18.24 -38.58 -24.52
N ASP A 666 -19.40 -38.21 -24.00
CA ASP A 666 -20.15 -37.02 -24.42
C ASP A 666 -19.66 -35.74 -23.72
N VAL A 667 -18.79 -35.88 -22.72
CA VAL A 667 -18.37 -34.80 -21.82
C VAL A 667 -16.89 -34.49 -22.03
N LEU A 668 -16.01 -35.46 -21.81
CA LEU A 668 -14.55 -35.33 -21.95
C LEU A 668 -14.01 -36.44 -22.87
N ILE A 669 -13.24 -36.05 -23.87
CA ILE A 669 -12.54 -36.97 -24.78
C ILE A 669 -11.04 -36.72 -24.76
N CYS A 670 -10.26 -37.78 -24.97
CA CYS A 670 -8.84 -37.65 -25.22
C CYS A 670 -8.59 -37.60 -26.72
N THR A 671 -7.96 -36.53 -27.19
CA THR A 671 -7.58 -36.32 -28.59
C THR A 671 -6.07 -36.25 -28.71
N GLU A 672 -5.52 -36.61 -29.86
CA GLU A 672 -4.10 -36.40 -30.16
C GLU A 672 -3.96 -35.15 -31.04
N SER A 673 -3.14 -34.20 -30.61
CA SER A 673 -2.87 -32.99 -31.39
C SER A 673 -1.90 -33.29 -32.55
N SER A 674 -1.76 -32.33 -33.47
CA SER A 674 -0.85 -32.40 -34.61
C SER A 674 0.63 -32.62 -34.23
N HIS A 675 0.98 -32.44 -32.95
CA HIS A 675 2.34 -32.64 -32.40
C HIS A 675 2.49 -33.93 -31.59
N GLN A 676 1.59 -34.92 -31.71
CA GLN A 676 1.60 -36.18 -30.93
C GLN A 676 1.43 -36.00 -29.41
N GLN A 677 0.99 -34.83 -28.96
CA GLN A 677 0.67 -34.58 -27.56
C GLN A 677 -0.80 -34.94 -27.31
N LYS A 678 -1.05 -35.78 -26.29
CA LYS A 678 -2.41 -36.12 -25.88
C LYS A 678 -3.05 -34.93 -25.17
N GLU A 679 -4.28 -34.61 -25.52
CA GLU A 679 -5.05 -33.52 -24.94
C GLU A 679 -6.40 -34.04 -24.44
N LEU A 680 -6.88 -33.45 -23.33
CA LEU A 680 -8.21 -33.69 -22.80
C LEU A 680 -9.12 -32.55 -23.25
N MET A 681 -10.10 -32.88 -24.10
CA MET A 681 -11.02 -31.92 -24.69
C MET A 681 -12.42 -32.05 -24.10
N SER A 682 -13.00 -30.92 -23.68
CA SER A 682 -14.42 -30.80 -23.37
C SER A 682 -15.22 -30.72 -24.66
N LYS A 683 -16.15 -31.66 -24.88
CA LYS A 683 -17.08 -31.55 -26.01
C LYS A 683 -18.05 -30.39 -25.85
N ILE A 684 -18.28 -29.93 -24.62
CA ILE A 684 -19.29 -28.91 -24.30
C ILE A 684 -18.85 -27.51 -24.74
N SER A 685 -17.66 -27.07 -24.30
CA SER A 685 -17.09 -25.78 -24.67
C SER A 685 -16.11 -25.88 -25.85
N GLY A 686 -15.59 -27.07 -26.12
CA GLY A 686 -14.51 -27.31 -27.07
C GLY A 686 -13.12 -27.00 -26.52
N ILE A 687 -12.96 -26.78 -25.21
CA ILE A 687 -11.67 -26.46 -24.57
C ILE A 687 -10.82 -27.71 -24.49
N SER A 688 -9.57 -27.62 -24.94
CA SER A 688 -8.57 -28.68 -24.95
C SER A 688 -7.38 -28.31 -24.07
N ILE A 689 -6.99 -29.20 -23.17
CA ILE A 689 -5.83 -29.02 -22.27
C ILE A 689 -4.84 -30.17 -22.49
N PRO A 690 -3.54 -29.89 -22.65
CA PRO A 690 -2.53 -30.94 -22.77
C PRO A 690 -2.47 -31.83 -21.51
N ILE A 691 -2.32 -33.13 -21.74
CA ILE A 691 -2.20 -34.15 -20.70
C ILE A 691 -0.72 -34.38 -20.40
N HIS A 692 -0.35 -34.33 -19.12
CA HIS A 692 1.02 -34.63 -18.67
C HIS A 692 1.28 -36.14 -18.58
N SER A 693 2.56 -36.54 -18.59
CA SER A 693 3.00 -37.94 -18.55
C SER A 693 2.46 -38.73 -17.35
N ASN A 694 2.16 -38.06 -16.23
CA ASN A 694 1.68 -38.68 -14.99
C ASN A 694 0.13 -38.79 -14.90
N ALA A 695 -0.57 -38.60 -16.00
CA ALA A 695 -2.03 -38.56 -16.02
C ALA A 695 -2.71 -39.91 -15.76
N GLN A 696 -3.80 -39.87 -14.99
CA GLN A 696 -4.64 -41.02 -14.68
C GLN A 696 -6.05 -40.83 -15.27
N ILE A 697 -6.18 -41.18 -16.54
CA ILE A 697 -7.40 -40.96 -17.33
C ILE A 697 -8.58 -41.81 -16.83
N ASP A 698 -8.32 -42.98 -16.26
CA ASP A 698 -9.34 -43.93 -15.76
C ASP A 698 -10.11 -43.39 -14.55
N VAL A 699 -9.55 -42.41 -13.83
CA VAL A 699 -10.21 -41.79 -12.68
C VAL A 699 -11.53 -41.11 -13.07
N LEU A 700 -11.65 -40.66 -14.33
CA LEU A 700 -12.87 -40.05 -14.86
C LEU A 700 -14.07 -41.02 -14.93
N ASP A 701 -13.83 -42.34 -14.95
CA ASP A 701 -14.92 -43.34 -14.96
C ASP A 701 -15.59 -43.48 -13.59
N SER A 702 -14.93 -43.03 -12.53
CA SER A 702 -15.52 -43.00 -11.18
C SER A 702 -16.54 -41.87 -10.99
N VAL A 703 -16.60 -40.92 -11.91
CA VAL A 703 -17.46 -39.73 -11.81
C VAL A 703 -18.82 -40.00 -12.43
N ILE A 704 -19.88 -39.78 -11.66
CA ILE A 704 -21.25 -39.74 -12.20
C ILE A 704 -21.46 -38.37 -12.86
N TRP A 705 -21.47 -38.34 -14.18
CA TRP A 705 -21.58 -37.15 -15.02
C TRP A 705 -23.00 -36.57 -15.03
N THR A 706 -23.40 -36.01 -13.89
CA THR A 706 -24.57 -35.14 -13.77
C THR A 706 -24.32 -33.82 -14.51
N ARG A 707 -25.38 -33.12 -14.89
CA ARG A 707 -25.30 -31.77 -15.50
C ARG A 707 -24.38 -30.81 -14.72
N SER A 708 -24.49 -30.80 -13.39
CA SER A 708 -23.62 -29.99 -12.53
C SER A 708 -22.16 -30.44 -12.54
N ALA A 709 -21.91 -31.75 -12.61
CA ALA A 709 -20.54 -32.28 -12.71
C ALA A 709 -19.90 -31.93 -14.06
N VAL A 710 -20.69 -31.98 -15.13
CA VAL A 710 -20.25 -31.63 -16.49
C VAL A 710 -19.91 -30.15 -16.59
N ASP A 711 -20.82 -29.28 -16.13
CA ASP A 711 -20.61 -27.84 -16.08
C ASP A 711 -19.41 -27.47 -15.21
N MET A 712 -19.24 -28.15 -14.07
CA MET A 712 -18.09 -27.96 -13.19
C MET A 712 -16.78 -28.40 -13.85
N ALA A 713 -16.74 -29.56 -14.50
CA ALA A 713 -15.54 -30.02 -15.21
C ALA A 713 -15.16 -29.08 -16.36
N ASP A 714 -16.15 -28.58 -17.10
CA ASP A 714 -15.94 -27.57 -18.14
C ASP A 714 -15.42 -26.25 -17.57
N ALA A 715 -15.94 -25.82 -16.41
CA ALA A 715 -15.42 -24.65 -15.69
C ALA A 715 -13.98 -24.85 -15.19
N VAL A 716 -13.64 -26.06 -14.70
CA VAL A 716 -12.25 -26.42 -14.32
C VAL A 716 -11.33 -26.31 -15.54
N LEU A 717 -11.68 -26.91 -16.67
CA LEU A 717 -10.87 -26.81 -17.89
C LEU A 717 -10.75 -25.36 -18.37
N THR A 718 -11.83 -24.59 -18.30
CA THR A 718 -11.82 -23.15 -18.62
C THR A 718 -10.87 -22.38 -17.71
N SER A 719 -10.85 -22.68 -16.40
CA SER A 719 -9.97 -22.03 -15.43
C SER A 719 -8.49 -22.31 -15.73
N ILE A 720 -8.17 -23.53 -16.15
CA ILE A 720 -6.80 -23.94 -16.52
C ILE A 720 -6.39 -23.24 -17.82
N ALA A 721 -7.22 -23.28 -18.87
CA ALA A 721 -6.97 -22.61 -20.15
C ALA A 721 -6.85 -21.09 -20.04
N SER A 722 -7.50 -20.48 -19.05
CA SER A 722 -7.44 -19.03 -18.83
C SER A 722 -6.46 -18.61 -17.73
N LYS A 723 -5.80 -19.57 -17.09
CA LYS A 723 -4.98 -19.36 -15.87
C LYS A 723 -5.74 -18.54 -14.81
N ALA A 724 -7.04 -18.76 -14.69
CA ALA A 724 -7.92 -18.03 -13.80
C ALA A 724 -8.03 -18.73 -12.44
N ILE A 725 -8.04 -17.95 -11.36
CA ILE A 725 -8.34 -18.44 -10.02
C ILE A 725 -9.85 -18.68 -9.92
N THR A 726 -10.27 -19.90 -9.58
CA THR A 726 -11.68 -20.29 -9.55
C THR A 726 -12.09 -20.77 -8.16
N ILE A 727 -13.28 -20.33 -7.73
CA ILE A 727 -13.95 -20.80 -6.53
C ILE A 727 -15.24 -21.53 -6.93
N PHE A 728 -15.50 -22.67 -6.29
CA PHE A 728 -16.71 -23.46 -6.51
C PHE A 728 -17.59 -23.44 -5.27
N GLU A 729 -18.65 -22.64 -5.31
CA GLU A 729 -19.60 -22.49 -4.21
C GLU A 729 -20.83 -23.38 -4.37
N GLY A 730 -21.44 -23.79 -3.25
CA GLY A 730 -22.70 -24.54 -3.25
C GLY A 730 -22.87 -25.40 -2.00
N SER A 731 -23.98 -26.14 -1.91
CA SER A 731 -24.24 -27.03 -0.77
C SER A 731 -23.14 -28.09 -0.57
N PRO A 732 -22.80 -28.45 0.69
CA PRO A 732 -21.85 -29.52 0.98
C PRO A 732 -22.37 -30.87 0.44
N GLY A 733 -21.46 -31.79 0.13
CA GLY A 733 -21.81 -33.13 -0.36
C GLY A 733 -22.17 -33.25 -1.85
N ARG A 734 -22.11 -32.18 -2.63
CA ARG A 734 -22.43 -32.16 -4.09
C ARG A 734 -21.33 -32.71 -5.01
N GLY A 735 -20.31 -33.38 -4.49
CA GLY A 735 -19.22 -33.93 -5.30
C GLY A 735 -18.19 -32.90 -5.84
N LYS A 736 -18.24 -31.64 -5.38
CA LYS A 736 -17.36 -30.55 -5.85
C LYS A 736 -15.87 -30.92 -5.87
N THR A 737 -15.37 -31.38 -4.72
CA THR A 737 -13.96 -31.75 -4.57
C THR A 737 -13.62 -33.02 -5.37
N ALA A 738 -14.57 -33.95 -5.51
CA ALA A 738 -14.36 -35.18 -6.26
C ALA A 738 -14.18 -34.88 -7.76
N VAL A 739 -15.09 -34.13 -8.38
CA VAL A 739 -15.02 -33.77 -9.80
C VAL A 739 -13.74 -32.97 -10.10
N ALA A 740 -13.45 -31.94 -9.32
CA ALA A 740 -12.24 -31.12 -9.53
C ALA A 740 -10.96 -31.97 -9.42
N LYS A 741 -10.88 -32.87 -8.42
CA LYS A 741 -9.73 -33.75 -8.24
C LYS A 741 -9.60 -34.74 -9.40
N SER A 742 -10.69 -35.41 -9.81
CA SER A 742 -10.68 -36.37 -10.91
C SER A 742 -10.24 -35.72 -12.23
N VAL A 743 -10.68 -34.49 -12.52
CA VAL A 743 -10.25 -33.76 -13.72
C VAL A 743 -8.76 -33.39 -13.66
N LEU A 744 -8.26 -32.92 -12.51
CA LEU A 744 -6.84 -32.59 -12.35
C LEU A 744 -5.92 -33.83 -12.46
N GLU A 745 -6.32 -34.95 -11.85
CA GLU A 745 -5.59 -36.22 -11.94
C GLU A 745 -5.59 -36.78 -13.37
N ALA A 746 -6.71 -36.64 -14.10
CA ALA A 746 -6.80 -37.01 -15.50
C ALA A 746 -5.93 -36.16 -16.43
N LEU A 747 -5.59 -34.94 -16.03
CA LEU A 747 -4.62 -34.09 -16.71
C LEU A 747 -3.16 -34.36 -16.29
N GLY A 748 -2.95 -35.16 -15.23
CA GLY A 748 -1.63 -35.39 -14.65
C GLY A 748 -1.10 -34.21 -13.83
N LEU A 749 -1.98 -33.30 -13.41
CA LEU A 749 -1.61 -32.14 -12.58
C LEU A 749 -1.59 -32.53 -11.10
N LYS A 750 -0.47 -32.22 -10.43
CA LYS A 750 -0.30 -32.51 -8.99
C LYS A 750 -1.25 -31.65 -8.15
N CYS A 751 -2.25 -32.27 -7.55
CA CYS A 751 -3.22 -31.59 -6.67
C CYS A 751 -2.80 -31.70 -5.19
N THR A 752 -2.41 -30.57 -4.58
CA THR A 752 -2.18 -30.51 -3.12
C THR A 752 -3.46 -30.06 -2.43
N ARG A 753 -4.14 -31.01 -1.76
CA ARG A 753 -5.37 -30.70 -1.01
C ARG A 753 -5.02 -30.16 0.38
N ILE A 754 -5.53 -28.97 0.69
CA ILE A 754 -5.43 -28.35 2.03
C ILE A 754 -6.86 -28.16 2.54
N ASN A 755 -7.15 -28.67 3.75
CA ASN A 755 -8.42 -28.39 4.41
C ASN A 755 -8.23 -27.14 5.29
N LEU A 756 -8.89 -26.05 4.90
CA LEU A 756 -8.88 -24.81 5.69
C LEU A 756 -9.91 -24.87 6.82
N SER A 757 -9.58 -24.26 7.95
CA SER A 757 -10.43 -24.13 9.13
C SER A 757 -10.31 -22.72 9.71
N PRO A 758 -11.25 -22.27 10.57
CA PRO A 758 -11.13 -20.97 11.24
C PRO A 758 -9.87 -20.81 12.12
N THR A 759 -9.20 -21.91 12.46
CA THR A 759 -7.96 -21.92 13.25
C THR A 759 -6.71 -22.08 12.40
N THR A 760 -6.83 -22.14 11.06
CA THR A 760 -5.68 -22.26 10.16
C THR A 760 -4.89 -20.96 10.16
N THR A 761 -3.61 -21.05 10.53
CA THR A 761 -2.69 -19.92 10.60
C THR A 761 -1.90 -19.75 9.30
N VAL A 762 -1.27 -18.59 9.12
CA VAL A 762 -0.33 -18.34 8.00
C VAL A 762 0.82 -19.36 8.03
N GLU A 763 1.28 -19.70 9.24
CA GLU A 763 2.31 -20.70 9.48
C GLU A 763 1.91 -22.10 8.99
N ASP A 764 0.64 -22.49 9.13
CA ASP A 764 0.16 -23.79 8.63
C ASP A 764 0.19 -23.89 7.09
N LEU A 765 0.16 -22.75 6.39
CA LEU A 765 0.17 -22.67 4.93
C LEU A 765 1.58 -22.51 4.35
N PHE A 766 2.32 -21.53 4.87
CA PHE A 766 3.65 -21.16 4.35
C PHE A 766 4.78 -21.91 5.06
N GLY A 767 4.59 -22.32 6.31
CA GLY A 767 5.61 -22.94 7.14
C GLY A 767 5.93 -22.11 8.37
N ARG A 768 6.75 -22.68 9.25
CA ARG A 768 7.10 -22.10 10.55
C ARG A 768 8.52 -22.44 10.92
N ASP A 769 9.12 -21.59 11.74
CA ASP A 769 10.38 -21.89 12.39
C ASP A 769 10.16 -22.84 13.57
N MET A 770 10.80 -24.00 13.52
CA MET A 770 10.76 -25.00 14.58
C MET A 770 12.10 -25.09 15.29
N PRO A 771 12.11 -25.12 16.64
CA PRO A 771 13.33 -25.38 17.39
C PRO A 771 13.76 -26.84 17.16
N GLN A 772 15.00 -27.03 16.77
CA GLN A 772 15.64 -28.32 16.52
C GLN A 772 16.99 -28.36 17.27
N ALA A 773 17.40 -29.52 17.77
CA ALA A 773 18.72 -29.66 18.38
C ALA A 773 19.81 -29.28 17.37
N ASP A 774 20.81 -28.52 17.83
CA ASP A 774 21.95 -28.14 17.00
C ASP A 774 22.75 -29.40 16.60
N PRO A 775 22.96 -29.68 15.30
CA PRO A 775 23.74 -30.83 14.83
C PRO A 775 25.19 -30.83 15.36
N GLU A 776 25.75 -29.66 15.64
CA GLU A 776 27.14 -29.51 16.12
C GLU A 776 27.26 -29.61 17.66
N GLY A 777 26.13 -29.77 18.36
CA GLY A 777 26.06 -29.81 19.83
C GLY A 777 26.07 -28.41 20.46
N GLY A 778 25.45 -28.27 21.64
CA GLY A 778 25.48 -27.01 22.42
C GLY A 778 24.16 -26.24 22.56
N GLY A 779 23.04 -26.72 22.01
CA GLY A 779 21.73 -26.08 22.23
C GLY A 779 20.63 -26.44 21.22
N PHE A 780 19.66 -25.53 21.07
CA PHE A 780 18.60 -25.58 20.06
C PHE A 780 18.81 -24.46 19.03
N THR A 781 18.60 -24.77 17.76
CA THR A 781 18.55 -23.82 16.63
C THR A 781 17.13 -23.79 16.04
N THR A 782 16.70 -22.69 15.43
CA THR A 782 15.39 -22.59 14.77
C THR A 782 15.51 -22.89 13.28
N ARG A 783 14.84 -23.93 12.78
CA ARG A 783 14.82 -24.28 11.35
C ARG A 783 13.44 -24.03 10.76
N PHE A 784 13.40 -23.32 9.64
CA PHE A 784 12.18 -23.16 8.87
C PHE A 784 11.73 -24.51 8.28
N VAL A 785 10.51 -24.93 8.64
CA VAL A 785 9.85 -26.10 8.09
C VAL A 785 8.81 -25.61 7.08
N PRO A 786 8.98 -25.90 5.77
CA PRO A 786 8.09 -25.38 4.74
C PRO A 786 6.69 -25.98 4.86
N GLY A 787 5.67 -25.13 4.75
CA GLY A 787 4.27 -25.53 4.71
C GLY A 787 3.86 -26.13 3.35
N PRO A 788 2.61 -26.59 3.21
CA PRO A 788 2.10 -27.16 1.97
C PRO A 788 2.18 -26.21 0.77
N LEU A 789 1.96 -24.90 0.98
CA LEU A 789 2.02 -23.91 -0.10
C LEU A 789 3.46 -23.67 -0.55
N THR A 790 4.39 -23.47 0.38
CA THR A 790 5.82 -23.31 0.08
C THR A 790 6.40 -24.53 -0.61
N SER A 791 5.98 -25.73 -0.19
CA SER A 791 6.35 -26.98 -0.85
C SER A 791 5.80 -27.05 -2.29
N ALA A 792 4.58 -26.58 -2.52
CA ALA A 792 4.01 -26.52 -3.87
C ALA A 792 4.76 -25.53 -4.76
N MET A 793 5.09 -24.34 -4.25
CA MET A 793 5.85 -23.31 -4.97
C MET A 793 7.26 -23.80 -5.34
N ASN A 794 7.98 -24.42 -4.41
CA ASN A 794 9.33 -24.95 -4.65
C ASN A 794 9.37 -26.13 -5.64
N ASN A 795 8.29 -26.91 -5.72
CA ASN A 795 8.19 -27.96 -6.73
C ASN A 795 7.95 -27.35 -8.12
N SER A 796 7.10 -26.32 -8.22
CA SER A 796 6.84 -25.66 -9.51
C SER A 796 8.06 -24.95 -10.11
N SER A 797 8.96 -24.41 -9.27
CA SER A 797 10.22 -23.80 -9.74
C SER A 797 11.24 -24.81 -10.24
N ARG A 798 11.06 -26.11 -9.97
CA ARG A 798 11.88 -27.19 -10.53
C ARG A 798 11.33 -27.69 -11.86
N ASP A 799 10.01 -27.62 -12.05
CA ASP A 799 9.36 -27.99 -13.31
C ASP A 799 9.62 -26.98 -14.45
N THR A 800 10.07 -25.75 -14.14
CA THR A 800 10.46 -24.76 -15.16
C THR A 800 11.81 -25.04 -15.82
N ASP A 801 12.64 -25.91 -15.25
CA ASP A 801 13.90 -26.34 -15.89
C ASP A 801 13.68 -27.46 -16.94
N ASP A 802 12.47 -28.04 -16.99
CA ASP A 802 12.07 -29.12 -17.91
C ASP A 802 10.96 -28.70 -18.92
N GLN A 803 10.71 -27.39 -19.10
CA GLN A 803 9.79 -26.85 -20.13
C GLN A 803 10.48 -26.15 -21.29
#